data_AF-A0A9D5RAQ0-F1
#
_entry.id   AF-A0A9D5RAQ0-F1
#
_cell.length_a   1.000
_cell.length_b   1.000
_cell.length_c   1.000
_cell.angle_alpha   90.00
_cell.angle_beta   90.00
_cell.angle_gamma   90.00
#
_symmetry.space_group_name_H-M   'P 1'
#
loop_
_entity.id
_entity.type
_entity.pdbx_description
1 polymer ?
#
loop_
_entity_poly.entity_id
_entity_poly.type
_entity_poly.pdbx_seq_one_letter_code
_entity_poly.pdbx_strand_id
1 'polypeptide(L)'
;MKKFLLKLMTVVLTVVVTTVSAVSCGLFETNTDRDMAQVVATVDIDKTGDGQADNIYKRELISGYLSYGYQYVQSYGYTVSQTYELILDNLINNKIIVQKAKHEMASTVKKEDAQTVLNNIYNSEKDRQILALFATETEIAKINKSLSFGGNDYLNALAEEVYKRYNGKEVTKNDSAFRFVGEDVIYQTISDVKDSVMSLVDSFKEEEAHEHEHVSYTVRTAPTMGEEEEEEIDIEKCKANKLNLSSSESTNALADAYDRFIDLGLIDSGEKYINNNDVSVLNVSYFKTSIIATLESELVANFEEHLRGQKQLTSATDLYKLYEEKKAVQEAAYSGNISSYETELGAVSDSKFVVYHPETGYSYVSHFLIKYEDDVKTALDEELKGNLTTDEVNAKVDTYATKIVATDLRSSWVQAGYGLYKNGKVEFTDKYVYTDVLRTFDGTIEKMAYHTEENADGQEILSITYYGVQGNDLDYDAFRKRAAEVINGDENATALELNTNYTVANYTTDADAKKGAKERFEDLKFAYSEDEGNFNNYLGYLYSPYTSDTQYVKAFAKASKEVTANGAGSYKMFMSYEYGLHIVFCTEIAIDFFTYASESDFGADLEVEGTAAYNFKKANNDLLESNYISKLANSYITNYNNDSYVTKFEKTYKDLITEEEEA
;
A
#
# COMPACT_ATOMS: atom_id res chain seq x y z
N MET A 1 7.72 2.77 2.63
CA MET A 1 6.42 2.70 3.32
C MET A 1 6.42 3.62 4.53
N LYS A 2 5.89 4.84 4.42
CA LYS A 2 5.55 5.68 5.57
C LYS A 2 4.45 4.95 6.34
N LYS A 3 4.80 4.18 7.38
CA LYS A 3 3.79 3.49 8.19
C LYS A 3 3.10 4.54 9.06
N PHE A 4 1.80 4.74 8.83
CA PHE A 4 0.94 5.55 9.70
C PHE A 4 0.70 4.80 11.01
N LEU A 5 1.52 5.07 12.02
CA LEU A 5 1.55 4.32 13.28
C LEU A 5 0.32 4.56 14.14
N LEU A 6 -0.20 5.79 14.15
CA LEU A 6 -1.44 6.12 14.87
C LEU A 6 -2.66 5.61 14.10
N LYS A 7 -2.65 5.68 12.75
CA LYS A 7 -3.71 5.12 11.91
C LYS A 7 -3.81 3.59 12.04
N LEU A 8 -2.68 2.89 12.22
CA LEU A 8 -2.66 1.44 12.52
C LEU A 8 -3.29 1.08 13.87
N MET A 9 -3.26 2.00 14.84
CA MET A 9 -3.95 1.80 16.12
C MET A 9 -5.46 2.02 15.95
N THR A 10 -5.86 3.04 15.19
CA THR A 10 -7.26 3.28 14.85
C THR A 10 -7.82 2.09 14.06
N VAL A 11 -8.70 1.32 14.70
CA VAL A 11 -9.36 0.18 14.06
C VAL A 11 -10.32 0.74 13.02
N VAL A 12 -9.97 0.62 11.74
CA VAL A 12 -10.92 0.80 10.65
C VAL A 12 -11.87 -0.40 10.69
N LEU A 13 -13.13 -0.16 11.06
CA LEU A 13 -14.19 -1.15 10.93
C LEU A 13 -14.52 -1.34 9.44
N THR A 14 -13.66 -2.07 8.72
CA THR A 14 -13.94 -2.48 7.34
C THR A 14 -15.09 -3.48 7.37
N VAL A 15 -16.12 -3.22 6.56
CA VAL A 15 -17.36 -3.98 6.48
C VAL A 15 -17.09 -5.30 5.76
N VAL A 16 -16.65 -6.33 6.49
CA VAL A 16 -16.64 -7.70 5.97
C VAL A 16 -17.52 -8.55 6.87
N VAL A 17 -18.80 -8.62 6.51
CA VAL A 17 -19.73 -9.58 7.13
C VAL A 17 -19.58 -10.86 6.36
N THR A 18 -18.68 -11.73 6.78
CA THR A 18 -18.79 -13.14 6.39
C THR A 18 -20.05 -13.70 7.03
N THR A 19 -20.81 -14.52 6.31
CA THR A 19 -22.00 -15.23 6.80
C THR A 19 -21.60 -16.24 7.88
N VAL A 20 -21.21 -15.76 9.05
CA VAL A 20 -20.94 -16.61 10.20
C VAL A 20 -22.27 -17.05 10.76
N SER A 21 -22.55 -18.35 10.68
CA SER A 21 -23.62 -19.00 11.42
C SER A 21 -23.29 -18.95 12.92
N ALA A 22 -23.50 -17.80 13.55
CA ALA A 22 -23.39 -17.66 15.00
C ALA A 22 -24.49 -18.52 15.63
N VAL A 23 -24.10 -19.62 16.28
CA VAL A 23 -24.96 -20.38 17.18
C VAL A 23 -25.16 -19.50 18.41
N SER A 24 -26.31 -18.84 18.53
CA SER A 24 -26.67 -18.15 19.76
C SER A 24 -26.76 -19.19 20.88
N CYS A 25 -25.86 -19.11 21.85
CA CYS A 25 -25.99 -19.85 23.10
C CYS A 25 -27.21 -19.28 23.83
N GLY A 26 -28.36 -19.92 23.63
CA GLY A 26 -29.60 -19.58 24.32
C GLY A 26 -29.47 -19.85 25.82
N LEU A 27 -29.52 -18.79 26.62
CA LEU A 27 -30.04 -18.83 27.99
C LEU A 27 -30.54 -17.40 28.33
N PHE A 28 -31.87 -17.25 28.38
CA PHE A 28 -32.69 -16.04 28.64
C PHE A 28 -33.17 -15.24 27.41
N GLU A 29 -34.48 -14.96 27.34
CA GLU A 29 -35.08 -13.89 26.53
C GLU A 29 -34.56 -12.54 27.05
N THR A 30 -33.36 -12.15 26.63
CA THR A 30 -32.84 -10.79 26.82
C THR A 30 -33.34 -9.91 25.69
N ASN A 31 -33.85 -8.73 26.03
CA ASN A 31 -34.07 -7.67 25.06
C ASN A 31 -32.69 -7.28 24.47
N THR A 32 -32.39 -7.77 23.26
CA THR A 32 -31.09 -7.63 22.58
C THR A 32 -30.71 -6.16 22.41
N ASP A 33 -31.63 -5.29 21.97
CA ASP A 33 -31.40 -3.84 21.84
C ASP A 33 -30.89 -3.25 23.17
N ARG A 34 -31.58 -3.55 24.27
CA ARG A 34 -31.21 -3.07 25.60
C ARG A 34 -29.86 -3.62 26.07
N ASP A 35 -29.52 -4.85 25.71
CA ASP A 35 -28.24 -5.44 26.09
C ASP A 35 -27.07 -4.85 25.29
N MET A 36 -27.25 -4.65 23.99
CA MET A 36 -26.25 -4.10 23.07
C MET A 36 -26.00 -2.61 23.29
N ALA A 37 -27.00 -1.87 23.74
CA ALA A 37 -26.91 -0.45 24.11
C ALA A 37 -26.22 -0.21 25.46
N GLN A 38 -25.77 -1.25 26.17
CA GLN A 38 -25.02 -1.07 27.42
C GLN A 38 -23.65 -0.46 27.15
N VAL A 39 -23.27 0.53 27.96
CA VAL A 39 -21.93 1.13 27.94
C VAL A 39 -20.97 0.20 28.67
N VAL A 40 -19.95 -0.28 27.96
CA VAL A 40 -18.92 -1.20 28.49
C VAL A 40 -17.70 -0.46 29.02
N ALA A 41 -17.40 0.71 28.46
CA ALA A 41 -16.36 1.60 28.94
C ALA A 41 -16.69 3.03 28.55
N THR A 42 -16.18 3.98 29.32
CA THR A 42 -16.22 5.41 28.99
C THR A 42 -14.82 5.98 29.07
N VAL A 43 -14.45 6.79 28.09
CA VAL A 43 -13.16 7.49 27.99
C VAL A 43 -13.38 9.00 28.03
N ASP A 44 -12.71 9.70 28.93
CA ASP A 44 -12.72 11.16 29.02
C ASP A 44 -11.33 11.64 29.44
N ILE A 45 -10.52 12.10 28.47
CA ILE A 45 -9.16 12.61 28.73
C ILE A 45 -9.13 13.99 29.40
N ASP A 46 -10.30 14.64 29.51
CA ASP A 46 -10.49 16.03 29.94
C ASP A 46 -11.28 16.14 31.25
N LYS A 47 -11.36 15.06 32.04
CA LYS A 47 -12.16 14.88 33.27
C LYS A 47 -12.09 16.01 34.33
N THR A 48 -11.17 16.95 34.18
CA THR A 48 -11.01 18.18 34.99
C THR A 48 -11.62 19.46 34.37
N GLY A 49 -12.36 19.39 33.26
CA GLY A 49 -13.00 20.52 32.56
C GLY A 49 -14.39 20.19 31.97
N ASP A 50 -14.87 20.97 30.97
CA ASP A 50 -16.12 20.71 30.22
C ASP A 50 -15.97 19.53 29.21
N GLY A 51 -15.27 18.46 29.61
CA GLY A 51 -14.96 17.30 28.77
C GLY A 51 -16.22 16.54 28.35
N GLN A 52 -16.23 16.06 27.11
CA GLN A 52 -17.28 15.17 26.61
C GLN A 52 -16.76 13.74 26.67
N ALA A 53 -17.40 12.93 27.52
CA ALA A 53 -17.06 11.52 27.67
C ALA A 53 -17.53 10.74 26.45
N ASP A 54 -16.65 9.92 25.86
CA ASP A 54 -16.98 9.00 24.78
C ASP A 54 -17.30 7.63 25.37
N ASN A 55 -18.48 7.12 25.05
CA ASN A 55 -18.89 5.78 25.43
C ASN A 55 -18.44 4.77 24.39
N ILE A 56 -18.08 3.58 24.88
CA ILE A 56 -17.92 2.37 24.09
C ILE A 56 -19.10 1.47 24.47
N TYR A 57 -19.85 1.01 23.49
CA TYR A 57 -21.04 0.18 23.67
C TYR A 57 -20.70 -1.30 23.47
N LYS A 58 -21.49 -2.19 24.10
CA LYS A 58 -21.32 -3.65 23.95
C LYS A 58 -21.38 -4.09 22.49
N ARG A 59 -22.26 -3.45 21.71
CA ARG A 59 -22.34 -3.58 20.25
C ARG A 59 -21.00 -3.38 19.53
N GLU A 60 -20.18 -2.42 19.94
CA GLU A 60 -18.89 -2.14 19.30
C GLU A 60 -17.87 -3.25 19.56
N LEU A 61 -17.93 -3.94 20.72
CA LEU A 61 -17.11 -5.12 20.96
C LEU A 61 -17.51 -6.29 20.06
N ILE A 62 -18.82 -6.53 19.92
CA ILE A 62 -19.33 -7.60 19.06
C ILE A 62 -19.00 -7.31 17.60
N SER A 63 -19.20 -6.07 17.16
CA SER A 63 -18.81 -5.60 15.83
C SER A 63 -17.32 -5.83 15.57
N GLY A 64 -16.44 -5.40 16.48
CA GLY A 64 -15.01 -5.64 16.37
C GLY A 64 -14.64 -7.12 16.28
N TYR A 65 -15.33 -7.99 17.02
CA TYR A 65 -15.11 -9.44 16.94
C TYR A 65 -15.50 -10.02 15.58
N LEU A 66 -16.66 -9.60 15.05
CA LEU A 66 -17.15 -10.04 13.74
C LEU A 66 -16.29 -9.50 12.59
N SER A 67 -15.80 -8.27 12.69
CA SER A 67 -14.99 -7.64 11.64
C SER A 67 -13.57 -8.20 11.57
N TYR A 68 -12.88 -8.34 12.72
CA TYR A 68 -11.46 -8.74 12.73
C TYR A 68 -11.07 -9.67 13.88
N GLY A 69 -11.83 -9.71 14.98
CA GLY A 69 -11.48 -10.52 16.15
C GLY A 69 -11.42 -12.02 15.86
N TYR A 70 -12.33 -12.55 15.03
CA TYR A 70 -12.38 -13.99 14.74
C TYR A 70 -11.04 -14.54 14.18
N GLN A 71 -10.28 -13.71 13.46
CA GLN A 71 -8.98 -14.08 12.92
C GLN A 71 -7.94 -14.34 14.01
N TYR A 72 -8.00 -13.62 15.14
CA TYR A 72 -7.13 -13.86 16.29
C TYR A 72 -7.36 -15.26 16.89
N VAL A 73 -8.62 -15.71 16.91
CA VAL A 73 -8.98 -17.05 17.37
C VAL A 73 -8.51 -18.13 16.39
N GLN A 74 -8.79 -17.97 15.09
CA GLN A 74 -8.51 -19.00 14.09
C GLN A 74 -7.02 -19.12 13.71
N SER A 75 -6.32 -17.98 13.61
CA SER A 75 -4.99 -17.91 13.02
C SER A 75 -3.87 -17.68 14.04
N TYR A 76 -4.20 -17.17 15.23
CA TYR A 76 -3.21 -16.78 16.25
C TYR A 76 -3.40 -17.48 17.60
N GLY A 77 -4.36 -18.39 17.72
CA GLY A 77 -4.57 -19.23 18.91
C GLY A 77 -5.11 -18.49 20.13
N TYR A 78 -5.69 -17.30 19.97
CA TYR A 78 -6.34 -16.57 21.05
C TYR A 78 -7.64 -17.29 21.47
N THR A 79 -8.00 -17.21 22.74
CA THR A 79 -9.36 -17.55 23.16
C THR A 79 -10.34 -16.44 22.76
N VAL A 80 -11.63 -16.76 22.72
CA VAL A 80 -12.69 -15.76 22.49
C VAL A 80 -12.64 -14.66 23.56
N SER A 81 -12.41 -15.03 24.83
CA SER A 81 -12.30 -14.10 25.96
C SER A 81 -11.12 -13.13 25.78
N GLN A 82 -9.91 -13.65 25.49
CA GLN A 82 -8.72 -12.84 25.20
C GLN A 82 -8.92 -11.92 23.98
N THR A 83 -9.68 -12.37 22.99
CA THR A 83 -9.97 -11.56 21.80
C THR A 83 -10.89 -10.38 22.15
N TYR A 84 -11.94 -10.59 22.96
CA TYR A 84 -12.82 -9.51 23.42
C TYR A 84 -12.09 -8.51 24.34
N GLU A 85 -11.18 -8.98 25.20
CA GLU A 85 -10.30 -8.09 25.99
C GLU A 85 -9.43 -7.22 25.09
N LEU A 86 -8.79 -7.82 24.08
CA LEU A 86 -7.98 -7.10 23.09
C LEU A 86 -8.80 -6.05 22.34
N ILE A 87 -10.01 -6.41 21.88
CA ILE A 87 -10.92 -5.48 21.19
C ILE A 87 -11.29 -4.32 22.11
N LEU A 88 -11.64 -4.60 23.38
CA LEU A 88 -11.97 -3.55 24.34
C LEU A 88 -10.80 -2.58 24.57
N ASP A 89 -9.60 -3.11 24.77
CA ASP A 89 -8.41 -2.28 24.97
C ASP A 89 -8.05 -1.48 23.71
N ASN A 90 -8.22 -2.05 22.52
CA ASN A 90 -8.05 -1.32 21.26
C ASN A 90 -9.08 -0.20 21.11
N LEU A 91 -10.36 -0.45 21.40
CA LEU A 91 -11.41 0.58 21.36
C LEU A 91 -11.13 1.72 22.35
N ILE A 92 -10.67 1.40 23.57
CA ILE A 92 -10.27 2.40 24.58
C ILE A 92 -9.08 3.23 24.08
N ASN A 93 -8.02 2.57 23.60
CA ASN A 93 -6.84 3.25 23.08
C ASN A 93 -7.20 4.16 21.90
N ASN A 94 -8.13 3.73 21.03
CA ASN A 94 -8.62 4.55 19.92
C ASN A 94 -9.36 5.79 20.38
N LYS A 95 -10.26 5.67 21.35
CA LYS A 95 -10.94 6.85 21.91
C LYS A 95 -9.96 7.84 22.56
N ILE A 96 -8.94 7.35 23.26
CA ILE A 96 -7.88 8.20 23.82
C ILE A 96 -7.16 8.99 22.72
N ILE A 97 -6.73 8.31 21.65
CA ILE A 97 -5.97 8.94 20.56
C ILE A 97 -6.84 9.90 19.76
N VAL A 98 -8.09 9.55 19.49
CA VAL A 98 -9.04 10.42 18.79
C VAL A 98 -9.33 11.68 19.61
N GLN A 99 -9.61 11.57 20.91
CA GLN A 99 -9.81 12.75 21.76
C GLN A 99 -8.55 13.62 21.81
N LYS A 100 -7.37 13.00 21.83
CA LYS A 100 -6.10 13.74 21.80
C LYS A 100 -5.88 14.45 20.47
N ALA A 101 -6.18 13.79 19.34
CA ALA A 101 -6.13 14.39 18.02
C ALA A 101 -7.09 15.59 17.93
N LYS A 102 -8.37 15.44 18.34
CA LYS A 102 -9.35 16.54 18.42
C LYS A 102 -8.82 17.70 19.29
N HIS A 103 -8.21 17.40 20.43
CA HIS A 103 -7.67 18.41 21.34
C HIS A 103 -6.55 19.25 20.69
N GLU A 104 -5.56 18.60 20.08
CA GLU A 104 -4.41 19.29 19.48
C GLU A 104 -4.79 19.99 18.16
N MET A 105 -5.63 19.35 17.34
CA MET A 105 -6.00 19.82 16.00
C MET A 105 -7.08 20.93 16.02
N ALA A 106 -7.85 21.08 17.10
CA ALA A 106 -8.87 22.12 17.17
C ALA A 106 -8.30 23.54 17.00
N SER A 107 -7.05 23.76 17.42
CA SER A 107 -6.38 25.06 17.29
C SER A 107 -5.74 25.30 15.92
N THR A 108 -5.55 24.25 15.12
CA THR A 108 -4.86 24.32 13.83
C THR A 108 -5.85 24.45 12.67
N VAL A 109 -7.07 23.95 12.81
CA VAL A 109 -8.13 24.06 11.79
C VAL A 109 -8.69 25.49 11.81
N LYS A 110 -8.63 26.18 10.67
CA LYS A 110 -9.22 27.52 10.55
C LYS A 110 -10.73 27.43 10.46
N LYS A 111 -11.43 28.34 11.15
CA LYS A 111 -12.88 28.44 11.11
C LYS A 111 -13.41 28.63 9.70
N GLU A 112 -12.75 29.42 8.88
CA GLU A 112 -13.18 29.72 7.51
C GLU A 112 -13.19 28.46 6.65
N ASP A 113 -12.19 27.59 6.82
CA ASP A 113 -12.06 26.34 6.08
C ASP A 113 -13.18 25.37 6.51
N ALA A 114 -13.36 25.16 7.82
CA ALA A 114 -14.43 24.31 8.35
C ALA A 114 -15.84 24.84 8.02
N GLN A 115 -16.02 26.16 7.94
CA GLN A 115 -17.28 26.79 7.55
C GLN A 115 -17.56 26.60 6.06
N THR A 116 -16.52 26.62 5.22
CA THR A 116 -16.64 26.39 3.78
C THR A 116 -17.16 24.98 3.51
N VAL A 117 -16.55 23.95 4.13
CA VAL A 117 -17.01 22.55 4.03
C VAL A 117 -18.47 22.42 4.48
N LEU A 118 -18.81 22.97 5.65
CA LEU A 118 -20.18 22.92 6.18
C LEU A 118 -21.20 23.57 5.23
N ASN A 119 -20.87 24.74 4.66
CA ASN A 119 -21.74 25.47 3.76
C ASN A 119 -21.92 24.77 2.41
N ASN A 120 -20.85 24.18 1.87
CA ASN A 120 -20.90 23.46 0.59
C ASN A 120 -21.88 22.30 0.67
N ILE A 121 -21.83 21.52 1.77
CA ILE A 121 -22.76 20.41 2.00
C ILE A 121 -24.19 20.94 2.24
N TYR A 122 -24.38 21.88 3.17
CA TYR A 122 -25.73 22.33 3.56
C TYR A 122 -26.50 23.04 2.44
N ASN A 123 -25.81 23.83 1.61
CA ASN A 123 -26.44 24.60 0.55
C ASN A 123 -26.70 23.77 -0.72
N SER A 124 -26.12 22.59 -0.84
CA SER A 124 -26.45 21.65 -1.92
C SER A 124 -27.84 21.05 -1.73
N GLU A 125 -28.72 21.20 -2.71
CA GLU A 125 -30.04 20.56 -2.69
C GLU A 125 -29.95 19.03 -2.65
N LYS A 126 -28.90 18.45 -3.23
CA LYS A 126 -28.69 17.00 -3.29
C LYS A 126 -28.01 16.45 -2.05
N ASP A 127 -27.11 17.23 -1.45
CA ASP A 127 -26.17 16.71 -0.45
C ASP A 127 -26.45 17.19 0.96
N ARG A 128 -27.37 18.15 1.17
CA ARG A 128 -27.71 18.68 2.51
C ARG A 128 -27.93 17.59 3.55
N GLN A 129 -28.63 16.51 3.17
CA GLN A 129 -28.97 15.42 4.08
C GLN A 129 -27.74 14.71 4.63
N ILE A 130 -26.58 14.76 3.96
CA ILE A 130 -25.31 14.19 4.45
C ILE A 130 -24.99 14.68 5.87
N LEU A 131 -25.32 15.92 6.21
CA LEU A 131 -25.08 16.43 7.58
C LEU A 131 -25.82 15.64 8.66
N ALA A 132 -26.92 14.94 8.34
CA ALA A 132 -27.61 14.07 9.27
C ALA A 132 -26.73 12.88 9.74
N LEU A 133 -25.79 12.44 8.89
CA LEU A 133 -24.82 11.37 9.22
C LEU A 133 -23.84 11.80 10.32
N PHE A 134 -23.73 13.11 10.59
CA PHE A 134 -22.86 13.64 11.65
C PHE A 134 -23.62 14.09 12.90
N ALA A 135 -24.94 13.87 12.95
CA ALA A 135 -25.75 14.22 14.10
C ALA A 135 -25.40 13.34 15.31
N THR A 136 -25.19 13.96 16.47
CA THR A 136 -25.00 13.25 17.74
C THR A 136 -26.34 13.02 18.44
N GLU A 137 -26.34 12.29 19.55
CA GLU A 137 -27.50 12.16 20.46
C GLU A 137 -28.10 13.51 20.86
N THR A 138 -27.28 14.56 20.93
CA THR A 138 -27.74 15.93 21.24
C THR A 138 -28.64 16.50 20.16
N GLU A 139 -28.34 16.24 18.89
CA GLU A 139 -29.16 16.70 17.76
C GLU A 139 -30.40 15.79 17.60
N ILE A 140 -30.22 14.48 17.75
CA ILE A 140 -31.31 13.50 17.69
C ILE A 140 -32.38 13.80 18.73
N ALA A 141 -31.99 14.16 19.97
CA ALA A 141 -32.93 14.47 21.05
C ALA A 141 -33.82 15.71 20.80
N LYS A 142 -33.42 16.59 19.87
CA LYS A 142 -34.20 17.79 19.49
C LYS A 142 -35.24 17.50 18.41
N ILE A 143 -35.14 16.36 17.73
CA ILE A 143 -36.02 16.03 16.62
C ILE A 143 -37.42 15.66 17.13
N ASN A 144 -38.43 16.10 16.39
CA ASN A 144 -39.80 15.76 16.68
C ASN A 144 -40.01 14.24 16.57
N LYS A 145 -40.36 13.59 17.69
CA LYS A 145 -40.59 12.14 17.80
C LYS A 145 -41.71 11.61 16.90
N SER A 146 -42.55 12.48 16.32
CA SER A 146 -43.55 12.06 15.33
C SER A 146 -42.99 11.84 13.93
N LEU A 147 -41.76 12.30 13.65
CA LEU A 147 -41.09 12.04 12.38
C LEU A 147 -40.60 10.60 12.35
N SER A 148 -40.79 9.92 11.21
CA SER A 148 -40.26 8.57 11.03
C SER A 148 -38.74 8.63 10.94
N PHE A 149 -38.06 7.85 11.77
CA PHE A 149 -36.62 7.63 11.67
C PHE A 149 -36.25 7.23 10.23
N GLY A 150 -35.12 7.76 9.73
CA GLY A 150 -34.65 7.56 8.36
C GLY A 150 -35.46 8.27 7.27
N GLY A 151 -36.61 8.88 7.59
CA GLY A 151 -37.44 9.60 6.63
C GLY A 151 -36.83 10.92 6.14
N ASN A 152 -37.19 11.37 4.94
CA ASN A 152 -36.69 12.63 4.36
C ASN A 152 -36.86 13.83 5.30
N ASP A 153 -38.04 13.97 5.93
CA ASP A 153 -38.30 15.07 6.87
C ASP A 153 -37.44 14.96 8.14
N TYR A 154 -37.19 13.73 8.60
CA TYR A 154 -36.30 13.45 9.74
C TYR A 154 -34.85 13.81 9.41
N LEU A 155 -34.35 13.36 8.26
CA LEU A 155 -32.98 13.64 7.80
C LEU A 155 -32.76 15.15 7.55
N ASN A 156 -33.73 15.83 6.95
CA ASN A 156 -33.67 17.28 6.74
C ASN A 156 -33.64 18.04 8.07
N ALA A 157 -34.45 17.63 9.04
CA ALA A 157 -34.46 18.25 10.37
C ALA A 157 -33.14 18.02 11.12
N LEU A 158 -32.56 16.81 11.03
CA LEU A 158 -31.23 16.52 11.60
C LEU A 158 -30.14 17.37 10.95
N ALA A 159 -30.11 17.43 9.61
CA ALA A 159 -29.14 18.24 8.87
C ALA A 159 -29.21 19.72 9.28
N GLU A 160 -30.42 20.25 9.49
CA GLU A 160 -30.62 21.61 9.96
C GLU A 160 -30.08 21.83 11.38
N GLU A 161 -30.30 20.90 12.30
CA GLU A 161 -29.78 20.99 13.67
C GLU A 161 -28.25 20.88 13.73
N VAL A 162 -27.66 20.01 12.90
CA VAL A 162 -26.20 19.91 12.74
C VAL A 162 -25.64 21.20 12.17
N TYR A 163 -26.26 21.77 11.14
CA TYR A 163 -25.84 23.05 10.57
C TYR A 163 -25.91 24.18 11.61
N LYS A 164 -27.02 24.31 12.34
CA LYS A 164 -27.17 25.31 13.41
C LYS A 164 -26.13 25.15 14.52
N ARG A 165 -25.75 23.90 14.83
CA ARG A 165 -24.72 23.62 15.85
C ARG A 165 -23.39 24.25 15.49
N TYR A 166 -22.99 24.20 14.22
CA TYR A 166 -21.62 24.55 13.81
C TYR A 166 -21.50 25.88 13.05
N ASN A 167 -22.59 26.37 12.48
CA ASN A 167 -22.58 27.58 11.65
C ASN A 167 -22.08 28.81 12.44
N GLY A 168 -21.04 29.45 11.91
CA GLY A 168 -20.40 30.64 12.46
C GLY A 168 -19.48 30.39 13.67
N LYS A 169 -19.25 29.12 14.06
CA LYS A 169 -18.49 28.77 15.27
C LYS A 169 -17.09 28.25 14.95
N GLU A 170 -16.15 28.56 15.84
CA GLU A 170 -14.80 27.98 15.84
C GLU A 170 -14.87 26.45 15.97
N VAL A 171 -13.86 25.76 15.44
CA VAL A 171 -13.70 24.32 15.67
C VAL A 171 -13.25 24.12 17.12
N THR A 172 -13.89 23.19 17.82
CA THR A 172 -13.55 22.84 19.20
C THR A 172 -13.24 21.36 19.32
N LYS A 173 -12.53 20.96 20.36
CA LYS A 173 -12.21 19.55 20.64
C LYS A 173 -13.45 18.64 20.83
N ASN A 174 -14.62 19.23 21.06
CA ASN A 174 -15.90 18.53 21.22
C ASN A 174 -16.72 18.47 19.91
N ASP A 175 -16.15 18.97 18.79
CA ASP A 175 -16.78 18.89 17.47
C ASP A 175 -16.63 17.46 16.91
N SER A 176 -17.55 17.08 16.00
CA SER A 176 -17.46 15.82 15.27
C SER A 176 -16.28 15.81 14.29
N ALA A 177 -15.71 14.65 13.99
CA ALA A 177 -14.49 14.49 13.19
C ALA A 177 -14.58 15.14 11.80
N PHE A 178 -15.77 15.21 11.19
CA PHE A 178 -15.98 15.88 9.89
C PHE A 178 -15.56 17.37 9.90
N ARG A 179 -15.52 18.01 11.07
CA ARG A 179 -15.09 19.41 11.22
C ARG A 179 -13.57 19.60 11.12
N PHE A 180 -12.81 18.51 11.10
CA PHE A 180 -11.35 18.51 11.09
C PHE A 180 -10.77 17.99 9.77
N VAL A 181 -11.61 17.67 8.78
CA VAL A 181 -11.19 17.10 7.49
C VAL A 181 -11.77 17.90 6.32
N GLY A 182 -11.21 17.69 5.13
CA GLY A 182 -11.66 18.30 3.88
C GLY A 182 -12.99 17.75 3.35
N GLU A 183 -13.57 18.48 2.39
CA GLU A 183 -14.82 18.08 1.72
C GLU A 183 -14.64 16.79 0.90
N ASP A 184 -13.52 16.69 0.19
CA ASP A 184 -13.04 15.53 -0.56
C ASP A 184 -13.04 14.25 0.28
N VAL A 185 -12.41 14.28 1.46
CA VAL A 185 -12.36 13.16 2.41
C VAL A 185 -13.76 12.72 2.84
N ILE A 186 -14.67 13.68 3.08
CA ILE A 186 -16.05 13.38 3.46
C ILE A 186 -16.79 12.64 2.33
N TYR A 187 -16.68 13.12 1.09
CA TYR A 187 -17.36 12.46 -0.03
C TYR A 187 -16.74 11.11 -0.38
N GLN A 188 -15.42 10.97 -0.29
CA GLN A 188 -14.74 9.68 -0.45
C GLN A 188 -15.22 8.69 0.60
N THR A 189 -15.21 9.06 1.88
CA THR A 189 -15.69 8.19 2.98
C THR A 189 -17.14 7.74 2.74
N ILE A 190 -18.01 8.66 2.30
CA ILE A 190 -19.41 8.33 2.00
C ILE A 190 -19.53 7.41 0.78
N SER A 191 -18.68 7.61 -0.24
CA SER A 191 -18.60 6.73 -1.40
C SER A 191 -18.18 5.31 -1.00
N ASP A 192 -17.10 5.18 -0.22
CA ASP A 192 -16.56 3.89 0.20
C ASP A 192 -17.55 3.09 1.05
N VAL A 193 -18.32 3.78 1.91
CA VAL A 193 -19.35 3.13 2.71
C VAL A 193 -20.56 2.74 1.85
N LYS A 194 -20.89 3.50 0.80
CA LYS A 194 -21.92 3.04 -0.17
C LYS A 194 -21.47 1.80 -0.92
N ASP A 195 -20.21 1.77 -1.32
CA ASP A 195 -19.62 0.62 -1.98
C ASP A 195 -19.69 -0.59 -1.06
N SER A 196 -19.27 -0.44 0.20
CA SER A 196 -19.40 -1.47 1.25
C SER A 196 -20.84 -1.96 1.48
N VAL A 197 -21.83 -1.07 1.38
CA VAL A 197 -23.25 -1.45 1.45
C VAL A 197 -23.64 -2.31 0.24
N MET A 198 -23.19 -1.94 -0.95
CA MET A 198 -23.48 -2.72 -2.16
C MET A 198 -22.82 -4.10 -2.13
N SER A 199 -21.58 -4.18 -1.66
CA SER A 199 -20.87 -5.44 -1.39
C SER A 199 -21.67 -6.36 -0.46
N LEU A 200 -22.18 -5.80 0.64
CA LEU A 200 -23.02 -6.53 1.57
C LEU A 200 -24.31 -7.01 0.88
N VAL A 201 -24.96 -6.14 0.11
CA VAL A 201 -26.16 -6.49 -0.65
C VAL A 201 -25.88 -7.62 -1.63
N ASP A 202 -24.77 -7.57 -2.35
CA ASP A 202 -24.40 -8.58 -3.33
C ASP A 202 -24.12 -9.94 -2.64
N SER A 203 -23.42 -9.95 -1.50
CA SER A 203 -23.20 -11.18 -0.72
C SER A 203 -24.47 -11.88 -0.24
N PHE A 204 -25.57 -11.14 -0.05
CA PHE A 204 -26.88 -11.70 0.33
C PHE A 204 -27.73 -12.14 -0.87
N LYS A 205 -27.33 -11.81 -2.10
CA LYS A 205 -27.95 -12.35 -3.33
C LYS A 205 -27.39 -13.72 -3.71
N GLU A 206 -26.12 -13.97 -3.37
CA GLU A 206 -25.36 -15.13 -3.85
C GLU A 206 -25.59 -16.46 -3.10
N GLU A 207 -26.78 -16.71 -2.54
CA GLU A 207 -27.15 -18.05 -2.02
C GLU A 207 -27.26 -19.14 -3.13
N GLU A 208 -26.86 -18.87 -4.38
CA GLU A 208 -26.60 -19.89 -5.40
C GLU A 208 -25.13 -19.89 -5.85
N ALA A 209 -24.44 -20.99 -5.54
CA ALA A 209 -23.09 -21.27 -5.98
C ALA A 209 -22.97 -21.21 -7.51
N HIS A 210 -22.09 -20.34 -7.99
CA HIS A 210 -21.54 -20.44 -9.33
C HIS A 210 -20.03 -20.68 -9.25
N GLU A 211 -19.66 -21.94 -9.51
CA GLU A 211 -18.29 -22.29 -9.90
C GLU A 211 -17.96 -21.55 -11.20
N HIS A 212 -17.12 -20.53 -11.09
CA HIS A 212 -16.33 -20.06 -12.23
C HIS A 212 -14.98 -20.77 -12.20
N GLU A 213 -14.60 -21.33 -13.34
CA GLU A 213 -13.32 -21.99 -13.51
C GLU A 213 -12.22 -20.91 -13.46
N HIS A 214 -11.67 -20.69 -12.26
CA HIS A 214 -10.50 -19.84 -12.06
C HIS A 214 -9.35 -20.41 -12.90
N VAL A 215 -9.06 -19.78 -14.04
CA VAL A 215 -7.82 -20.06 -14.77
C VAL A 215 -6.71 -19.33 -14.02
N SER A 216 -6.16 -19.97 -12.98
CA SER A 216 -4.99 -19.45 -12.29
C SER A 216 -3.75 -19.68 -13.17
N TYR A 217 -3.22 -18.62 -13.76
CA TYR A 217 -1.86 -18.61 -14.28
C TYR A 217 -0.93 -18.06 -13.20
N THR A 218 0.29 -18.58 -13.12
CA THR A 218 1.32 -17.97 -12.26
C THR A 218 1.74 -16.66 -12.92
N VAL A 219 1.39 -15.53 -12.28
CA VAL A 219 1.75 -14.21 -12.80
C VAL A 219 3.24 -14.00 -12.63
N ARG A 220 3.92 -13.56 -13.70
CA ARG A 220 5.32 -13.19 -13.66
C ARG A 220 5.54 -12.04 -12.69
N THR A 221 6.64 -12.06 -11.94
CA THR A 221 6.99 -10.98 -11.00
C THR A 221 6.93 -9.60 -11.66
N ALA A 222 6.25 -8.66 -11.01
CA ALA A 222 6.10 -7.27 -11.44
C ALA A 222 7.02 -6.32 -10.67
N PRO A 223 7.24 -5.09 -11.17
CA PRO A 223 7.96 -4.06 -10.43
C PRO A 223 7.35 -3.78 -9.05
N THR A 224 8.21 -3.61 -8.05
CA THR A 224 7.83 -3.03 -6.75
C THR A 224 8.19 -1.54 -6.78
N MET A 225 7.39 -0.74 -7.49
CA MET A 225 7.56 0.71 -7.51
C MET A 225 7.17 1.30 -6.15
N GLY A 226 7.99 2.23 -5.64
CA GLY A 226 7.78 2.89 -4.36
C GLY A 226 6.89 4.13 -4.49
N GLU A 227 6.01 4.31 -3.48
CA GLU A 227 4.97 5.34 -3.35
C GLU A 227 3.96 5.32 -4.52
N GLU A 228 2.78 4.75 -4.25
CA GLU A 228 1.57 5.16 -4.95
C GLU A 228 1.47 6.68 -4.75
N GLU A 229 1.51 7.46 -5.84
CA GLU A 229 1.00 8.83 -5.76
C GLU A 229 -0.40 8.70 -5.16
N GLU A 230 -0.68 9.42 -4.07
CA GLU A 230 -2.03 9.48 -3.51
C GLU A 230 -2.96 9.85 -4.66
N GLU A 231 -3.82 8.91 -5.08
CA GLU A 231 -4.78 9.19 -6.14
C GLU A 231 -5.56 10.43 -5.72
N GLU A 232 -5.50 11.48 -6.54
CA GLU A 232 -6.26 12.68 -6.28
C GLU A 232 -7.75 12.29 -6.19
N ILE A 233 -8.38 12.59 -5.06
CA ILE A 233 -9.78 12.23 -4.81
C ILE A 233 -10.65 12.90 -5.88
N ASP A 234 -11.24 12.11 -6.77
CA ASP A 234 -12.25 12.59 -7.71
C ASP A 234 -13.56 12.82 -6.95
N ILE A 235 -13.69 14.01 -6.38
CA ILE A 235 -14.85 14.43 -5.61
C ILE A 235 -16.15 14.35 -6.43
N GLU A 236 -16.10 14.57 -7.75
CA GLU A 236 -17.28 14.52 -8.60
C GLU A 236 -17.75 13.08 -8.81
N LYS A 237 -16.81 12.14 -9.00
CA LYS A 237 -17.12 10.70 -9.00
C LYS A 237 -17.72 10.26 -7.67
N CYS A 238 -17.16 10.69 -6.54
CA CYS A 238 -17.69 10.38 -5.21
C CYS A 238 -19.11 10.92 -5.01
N LYS A 239 -19.38 12.16 -5.43
CA LYS A 239 -20.71 12.79 -5.41
C LYS A 239 -21.72 12.05 -6.30
N ALA A 240 -21.24 11.56 -7.45
CA ALA A 240 -22.04 10.82 -8.41
C ALA A 240 -22.38 9.40 -7.95
N ASN A 241 -21.60 8.79 -7.04
CA ASN A 241 -21.86 7.45 -6.53
C ASN A 241 -23.21 7.37 -5.79
N LYS A 242 -24.02 6.36 -6.11
CA LYS A 242 -25.37 6.10 -5.56
C LYS A 242 -25.53 4.61 -5.27
N LEU A 243 -26.32 4.28 -4.24
CA LEU A 243 -26.69 2.88 -3.99
C LEU A 243 -27.59 2.36 -5.12
N ASN A 244 -27.21 1.27 -5.76
CA ASN A 244 -28.00 0.65 -6.82
C ASN A 244 -29.04 -0.34 -6.25
N LEU A 245 -30.04 0.19 -5.55
CA LEU A 245 -31.15 -0.57 -4.96
C LEU A 245 -32.40 -0.56 -5.87
N SER A 246 -32.19 -0.64 -7.18
CA SER A 246 -33.26 -0.47 -8.18
C SER A 246 -34.09 -1.73 -8.43
N SER A 247 -33.55 -2.93 -8.13
CA SER A 247 -34.24 -4.21 -8.29
C SER A 247 -34.88 -4.69 -6.98
N SER A 248 -35.95 -5.48 -7.08
CA SER A 248 -36.57 -6.13 -5.92
C SER A 248 -35.60 -7.05 -5.18
N GLU A 249 -34.70 -7.69 -5.93
CA GLU A 249 -33.65 -8.57 -5.43
C GLU A 249 -32.65 -7.80 -4.54
N SER A 250 -32.07 -6.69 -5.04
CA SER A 250 -31.19 -5.83 -4.23
C SER A 250 -31.90 -5.29 -2.98
N THR A 251 -33.18 -4.93 -3.10
CA THR A 251 -33.94 -4.43 -1.94
C THR A 251 -34.26 -5.51 -0.92
N ASN A 252 -34.47 -6.75 -1.35
CA ASN A 252 -34.70 -7.88 -0.45
C ASN A 252 -33.39 -8.28 0.23
N ALA A 253 -32.29 -8.40 -0.52
CA ALA A 253 -30.97 -8.70 0.03
C ALA A 253 -30.52 -7.66 1.07
N LEU A 254 -30.77 -6.37 0.82
CA LEU A 254 -30.53 -5.34 1.84
C LEU A 254 -31.42 -5.52 3.08
N ALA A 255 -32.69 -5.92 2.91
CA ALA A 255 -33.57 -6.19 4.03
C ALA A 255 -33.14 -7.42 4.83
N ASP A 256 -32.68 -8.48 4.16
CA ASP A 256 -32.16 -9.68 4.81
C ASP A 256 -30.85 -9.37 5.57
N ALA A 257 -29.96 -8.57 4.99
CA ALA A 257 -28.76 -8.07 5.67
C ALA A 257 -29.10 -7.22 6.89
N TYR A 258 -30.13 -6.37 6.77
CA TYR A 258 -30.63 -5.53 7.85
C TYR A 258 -31.23 -6.37 9.00
N ASP A 259 -32.08 -7.34 8.69
CA ASP A 259 -32.63 -8.27 9.67
C ASP A 259 -31.52 -9.08 10.35
N ARG A 260 -30.48 -9.46 9.59
CA ARG A 260 -29.30 -10.12 10.16
C ARG A 260 -28.55 -9.21 11.14
N PHE A 261 -28.44 -7.91 10.87
CA PHE A 261 -27.84 -6.96 11.81
C PHE A 261 -28.66 -6.79 13.09
N ILE A 262 -29.99 -6.83 13.01
CA ILE A 262 -30.86 -6.86 14.20
C ILE A 262 -30.60 -8.13 15.00
N ASP A 263 -30.58 -9.29 14.35
CA ASP A 263 -30.35 -10.59 14.99
C ASP A 263 -28.99 -10.67 15.69
N LEU A 264 -27.96 -10.08 15.09
CA LEU A 264 -26.61 -9.98 15.64
C LEU A 264 -26.47 -8.87 16.68
N GLY A 265 -27.49 -8.03 16.87
CA GLY A 265 -27.47 -6.92 17.81
C GLY A 265 -26.60 -5.72 17.36
N LEU A 266 -26.26 -5.66 16.07
CA LEU A 266 -25.45 -4.59 15.46
C LEU A 266 -26.24 -3.31 15.16
N ILE A 267 -27.57 -3.40 15.10
CA ILE A 267 -28.48 -2.25 14.95
C ILE A 267 -29.70 -2.44 15.85
N ASP A 268 -30.38 -1.35 16.24
CA ASP A 268 -31.60 -1.47 17.04
C ASP A 268 -32.79 -1.90 16.18
N SER A 269 -33.65 -2.77 16.71
CA SER A 269 -34.87 -3.24 16.01
C SER A 269 -35.84 -2.12 15.58
N GLY A 270 -35.72 -0.93 16.19
CA GLY A 270 -36.53 0.25 15.88
C GLY A 270 -35.94 1.15 14.79
N GLU A 271 -34.69 0.93 14.37
CA GLU A 271 -34.10 1.68 13.26
C GLU A 271 -34.84 1.37 11.95
N LYS A 272 -34.80 2.31 11.00
CA LYS A 272 -35.48 2.21 9.70
C LYS A 272 -34.70 2.94 8.63
N TYR A 273 -34.87 2.51 7.39
CA TYR A 273 -34.28 3.14 6.22
C TYR A 273 -35.29 3.20 5.06
N ILE A 274 -34.93 3.95 4.02
CA ILE A 274 -35.68 4.09 2.77
C ILE A 274 -34.74 3.78 1.61
N ASN A 275 -35.04 2.72 0.85
CA ASN A 275 -34.18 2.18 -0.22
C ASN A 275 -33.81 3.20 -1.31
N ASN A 276 -34.68 4.17 -1.60
CA ASN A 276 -34.45 5.17 -2.64
C ASN A 276 -33.74 6.44 -2.13
N ASN A 277 -33.19 6.40 -0.92
CA ASN A 277 -32.41 7.48 -0.35
C ASN A 277 -31.13 6.91 0.30
N ASP A 278 -29.99 7.13 -0.35
CA ASP A 278 -28.68 6.69 0.14
C ASP A 278 -28.42 7.13 1.59
N VAL A 279 -28.69 8.40 1.91
CA VAL A 279 -28.47 8.93 3.26
C VAL A 279 -29.35 8.23 4.29
N SER A 280 -30.55 7.80 3.90
CA SER A 280 -31.43 7.02 4.78
C SER A 280 -30.83 5.67 5.14
N VAL A 281 -30.24 4.96 4.16
CA VAL A 281 -29.53 3.70 4.38
C VAL A 281 -28.28 3.93 5.22
N LEU A 282 -27.46 4.92 4.88
CA LEU A 282 -26.23 5.25 5.59
C LEU A 282 -26.46 5.80 7.01
N ASN A 283 -27.66 6.30 7.33
CA ASN A 283 -28.01 6.80 8.65
C ASN A 283 -28.39 5.69 9.65
N VAL A 284 -28.46 4.43 9.20
CA VAL A 284 -28.48 3.26 10.09
C VAL A 284 -27.21 3.25 10.94
N SER A 285 -27.34 2.99 12.24
CA SER A 285 -26.30 3.20 13.25
C SER A 285 -24.98 2.49 12.92
N TYR A 286 -25.06 1.28 12.36
CA TYR A 286 -23.89 0.52 11.91
C TYR A 286 -23.08 1.29 10.86
N PHE A 287 -23.68 1.65 9.71
CA PHE A 287 -23.00 2.38 8.63
C PHE A 287 -22.57 3.78 9.05
N LYS A 288 -23.42 4.47 9.83
CA LYS A 288 -23.10 5.79 10.39
C LYS A 288 -21.86 5.74 11.30
N THR A 289 -21.74 4.69 12.11
CA THR A 289 -20.56 4.48 12.96
C THR A 289 -19.31 4.22 12.14
N SER A 290 -19.41 3.43 11.06
CA SER A 290 -18.30 3.24 10.11
C SER A 290 -17.85 4.55 9.49
N ILE A 291 -18.78 5.41 9.03
CA ILE A 291 -18.45 6.74 8.51
C ILE A 291 -17.70 7.56 9.55
N ILE A 292 -18.21 7.64 10.78
CA ILE A 292 -17.57 8.42 11.85
C ILE A 292 -16.19 7.86 12.17
N ALA A 293 -16.04 6.54 12.25
CA ALA A 293 -14.76 5.87 12.53
C ALA A 293 -13.73 6.16 11.43
N THR A 294 -14.11 6.13 10.15
CA THR A 294 -13.23 6.47 9.02
C THR A 294 -12.79 7.94 9.09
N LEU A 295 -13.71 8.87 9.38
CA LEU A 295 -13.35 10.27 9.56
C LEU A 295 -12.47 10.51 10.80
N GLU A 296 -12.70 9.78 11.89
CA GLU A 296 -11.82 9.80 13.07
C GLU A 296 -10.43 9.25 12.74
N SER A 297 -10.35 8.20 11.94
CA SER A 297 -9.08 7.67 11.44
C SER A 297 -8.34 8.69 10.57
N GLU A 298 -9.05 9.45 9.75
CA GLU A 298 -8.44 10.47 8.90
C GLU A 298 -8.02 11.71 9.68
N LEU A 299 -8.80 12.12 10.67
CA LEU A 299 -8.35 13.10 11.67
C LEU A 299 -7.05 12.65 12.36
N VAL A 300 -6.96 11.39 12.75
CA VAL A 300 -5.73 10.85 13.37
C VAL A 300 -4.57 10.84 12.38
N ALA A 301 -4.81 10.61 11.09
CA ALA A 301 -3.79 10.71 10.03
C ALA A 301 -3.27 12.15 9.91
N ASN A 302 -4.17 13.13 9.80
CA ASN A 302 -3.83 14.56 9.80
C ASN A 302 -3.05 14.97 11.06
N PHE A 303 -3.43 14.41 12.21
CA PHE A 303 -2.71 14.64 13.47
C PHE A 303 -1.30 14.04 13.45
N GLU A 304 -1.15 12.83 12.93
CA GLU A 304 0.17 12.20 12.77
C GLU A 304 1.06 13.05 11.84
N GLU A 305 0.53 13.52 10.71
CA GLU A 305 1.27 14.40 9.78
C GLU A 305 1.67 15.71 10.44
N HIS A 306 0.74 16.34 11.18
CA HIS A 306 1.04 17.53 11.98
C HIS A 306 2.20 17.29 12.95
N LEU A 307 2.25 16.12 13.61
CA LEU A 307 3.33 15.74 14.52
C LEU A 307 4.67 15.47 13.79
N ARG A 308 4.64 14.85 12.60
CA ARG A 308 5.84 14.63 11.76
C ARG A 308 6.52 15.95 11.41
N GLY A 309 5.71 16.95 11.02
CA GLY A 309 6.20 18.30 10.75
C GLY A 309 6.91 18.97 11.94
N GLN A 310 6.70 18.50 13.18
CA GLN A 310 7.39 19.03 14.37
C GLN A 310 8.80 18.43 14.58
N LYS A 311 9.15 17.33 13.90
CA LYS A 311 10.42 16.61 14.09
C LYS A 311 11.08 16.24 12.77
N GLN A 312 11.86 17.17 12.25
CA GLN A 312 12.74 16.92 11.10
C GLN A 312 14.17 17.36 11.40
N LEU A 313 15.15 16.59 10.94
CA LEU A 313 16.53 17.04 10.81
C LEU A 313 16.63 17.86 9.52
N THR A 314 16.64 19.18 9.68
CA THR A 314 16.83 20.14 8.57
C THR A 314 18.25 20.72 8.55
N SER A 315 19.03 20.49 9.61
CA SER A 315 20.40 20.96 9.73
C SER A 315 21.36 20.06 8.95
N ALA A 316 21.91 20.59 7.85
CA ALA A 316 22.93 19.88 7.06
C ALA A 316 24.13 19.46 7.91
N THR A 317 24.55 20.30 8.86
CA THR A 317 25.65 20.03 9.79
C THR A 317 25.36 18.84 10.71
N ASP A 318 24.14 18.72 11.24
CA ASP A 318 23.81 17.61 12.14
C ASP A 318 23.61 16.30 11.37
N LEU A 319 23.03 16.37 10.17
CA LEU A 319 22.97 15.22 9.26
C LEU A 319 24.36 14.74 8.86
N TYR A 320 25.30 15.65 8.60
CA TYR A 320 26.67 15.30 8.28
C TYR A 320 27.43 14.68 9.47
N LYS A 321 27.16 15.13 10.71
CA LYS A 321 27.69 14.47 11.91
C LYS A 321 27.20 13.02 12.03
N LEU A 322 25.90 12.78 11.82
CA LEU A 322 25.33 11.42 11.83
C LEU A 322 25.97 10.54 10.74
N TYR A 323 26.20 11.11 9.56
CA TYR A 323 26.90 10.44 8.48
C TYR A 323 28.34 10.05 8.90
N GLU A 324 29.11 10.95 9.49
CA GLU A 324 30.47 10.68 9.96
C GLU A 324 30.51 9.70 11.16
N GLU A 325 29.54 9.77 12.08
CA GLU A 325 29.38 8.78 13.17
C GLU A 325 29.14 7.38 12.61
N LYS A 326 28.24 7.27 11.63
CA LYS A 326 27.95 6.00 10.94
C LYS A 326 29.19 5.47 10.22
N LYS A 327 29.95 6.34 9.56
CA LYS A 327 31.21 5.99 8.91
C LYS A 327 32.24 5.45 9.91
N ALA A 328 32.39 6.06 11.08
CA ALA A 328 33.30 5.58 12.12
C ALA A 328 32.87 4.21 12.68
N VAL A 329 31.57 3.98 12.86
CA VAL A 329 31.03 2.67 13.29
C VAL A 329 31.33 1.59 12.23
N GLN A 330 31.12 1.91 10.96
CA GLN A 330 31.40 1.01 9.85
C GLN A 330 32.89 0.75 9.67
N GLU A 331 33.74 1.76 9.86
CA GLU A 331 35.19 1.60 9.86
C GLU A 331 35.66 0.57 10.90
N ALA A 332 35.16 0.67 12.13
CA ALA A 332 35.47 -0.29 13.18
C ALA A 332 34.98 -1.71 12.87
N ALA A 333 33.86 -1.86 12.16
CA ALA A 333 33.26 -3.15 11.83
C ALA A 333 33.92 -3.83 10.61
N TYR A 334 34.33 -3.05 9.61
CA TYR A 334 34.70 -3.57 8.28
C TYR A 334 36.21 -3.64 8.07
N SER A 335 37.00 -2.87 8.82
CA SER A 335 38.46 -2.84 8.68
C SER A 335 39.07 -4.23 8.88
N GLY A 336 39.63 -4.79 7.80
CA GLY A 336 40.24 -6.13 7.80
C GLY A 336 39.23 -7.29 7.82
N ASN A 337 37.94 -7.04 7.65
CA ASN A 337 36.88 -8.05 7.63
C ASN A 337 36.02 -7.94 6.35
N ILE A 338 36.55 -8.51 5.26
CA ILE A 338 35.92 -8.50 3.93
C ILE A 338 34.52 -9.13 3.96
N SER A 339 34.31 -10.21 4.73
CA SER A 339 33.01 -10.90 4.76
C SER A 339 31.91 -10.03 5.38
N SER A 340 32.19 -9.31 6.46
CA SER A 340 31.24 -8.35 7.04
C SER A 340 30.96 -7.19 6.10
N TYR A 341 31.98 -6.69 5.41
CA TYR A 341 31.81 -5.63 4.41
C TYR A 341 30.94 -6.07 3.22
N GLU A 342 31.20 -7.25 2.63
CA GLU A 342 30.40 -7.81 1.53
C GLU A 342 28.94 -8.08 1.93
N THR A 343 28.72 -8.54 3.16
CA THR A 343 27.35 -8.77 3.68
C THR A 343 26.56 -7.47 3.71
N GLU A 344 27.18 -6.38 4.16
CA GLU A 344 26.54 -5.06 4.28
C GLU A 344 26.34 -4.41 2.91
N LEU A 345 27.31 -4.53 1.99
CA LEU A 345 27.13 -4.12 0.60
C LEU A 345 25.97 -4.86 -0.07
N GLY A 346 25.85 -6.17 0.16
CA GLY A 346 24.74 -6.97 -0.37
C GLY A 346 23.36 -6.61 0.23
N ALA A 347 23.32 -5.85 1.32
CA ALA A 347 22.09 -5.45 2.02
C ALA A 347 21.72 -3.97 1.82
N VAL A 348 22.42 -3.24 0.94
CA VAL A 348 22.15 -1.83 0.66
C VAL A 348 20.73 -1.63 0.09
N SER A 349 20.03 -0.61 0.60
CA SER A 349 18.69 -0.22 0.19
C SER A 349 18.49 1.29 0.31
N ASP A 350 17.27 1.77 0.02
CA ASP A 350 16.82 3.15 0.24
C ASP A 350 16.95 3.66 1.70
N SER A 351 17.14 2.74 2.64
CA SER A 351 17.17 2.97 4.09
C SER A 351 18.35 2.28 4.78
N LYS A 352 19.16 1.52 4.04
CA LYS A 352 20.37 0.86 4.52
C LYS A 352 21.57 1.29 3.70
N PHE A 353 22.49 1.99 4.36
CA PHE A 353 23.61 2.67 3.71
C PHE A 353 24.93 1.97 4.02
N VAL A 354 25.89 2.00 3.11
CA VAL A 354 27.31 1.74 3.38
C VAL A 354 28.06 3.00 2.98
N VAL A 355 28.70 3.65 3.96
CA VAL A 355 29.35 4.97 3.81
C VAL A 355 30.87 4.90 4.07
N TYR A 356 31.35 3.73 4.50
CA TYR A 356 32.77 3.42 4.65
C TYR A 356 33.15 2.22 3.80
N HIS A 357 34.20 2.39 3.00
CA HIS A 357 34.69 1.39 2.04
C HIS A 357 36.18 1.12 2.29
N PRO A 358 36.55 0.03 2.97
CA PRO A 358 37.96 -0.31 3.22
C PRO A 358 38.69 -0.81 1.98
N GLU A 359 37.94 -1.19 0.93
CA GLU A 359 38.44 -1.88 -0.26
C GLU A 359 37.81 -1.29 -1.53
N THR A 360 38.51 -1.37 -2.66
CA THR A 360 38.07 -0.87 -3.97
C THR A 360 37.69 -2.01 -4.93
N GLY A 361 37.09 -1.68 -6.07
CA GLY A 361 36.77 -2.64 -7.13
C GLY A 361 35.43 -3.36 -6.97
N TYR A 362 34.59 -2.94 -6.03
CA TYR A 362 33.21 -3.41 -5.88
C TYR A 362 32.26 -2.55 -6.71
N SER A 363 31.21 -3.17 -7.23
CA SER A 363 30.14 -2.48 -7.95
C SER A 363 28.82 -3.21 -7.78
N TYR A 364 27.75 -2.51 -8.10
CA TYR A 364 26.44 -3.11 -8.26
C TYR A 364 26.15 -3.26 -9.75
N VAL A 365 25.66 -4.44 -10.12
CA VAL A 365 25.34 -4.79 -11.50
C VAL A 365 23.91 -5.27 -11.63
N SER A 366 23.11 -4.58 -12.43
CA SER A 366 21.84 -5.12 -12.89
C SER A 366 22.11 -6.11 -14.03
N HIS A 367 21.31 -7.17 -14.07
CA HIS A 367 21.57 -8.32 -14.94
C HIS A 367 20.30 -8.75 -15.67
N PHE A 368 20.52 -9.13 -16.92
CA PHE A 368 19.55 -9.63 -17.86
C PHE A 368 20.03 -10.95 -18.47
N LEU A 369 19.16 -11.97 -18.59
CA LEU A 369 19.48 -13.27 -19.20
C LEU A 369 18.38 -13.71 -20.17
N ILE A 370 18.76 -14.13 -21.38
CA ILE A 370 17.96 -15.01 -22.25
C ILE A 370 18.66 -16.36 -22.32
N LYS A 371 17.93 -17.42 -21.99
CA LYS A 371 18.44 -18.78 -21.97
C LYS A 371 18.49 -19.37 -23.37
N TYR A 372 19.31 -20.41 -23.52
CA TYR A 372 19.22 -21.27 -24.68
C TYR A 372 17.88 -22.03 -24.67
N GLU A 373 17.29 -22.20 -25.86
CA GLU A 373 16.33 -23.28 -26.08
C GLU A 373 17.01 -24.65 -25.88
N ASP A 374 16.25 -25.64 -25.43
CA ASP A 374 16.79 -26.95 -25.04
C ASP A 374 17.56 -27.66 -26.16
N ASP A 375 17.10 -27.55 -27.40
CA ASP A 375 17.73 -28.13 -28.58
C ASP A 375 19.01 -27.40 -28.98
N VAL A 376 19.02 -26.06 -28.88
CA VAL A 376 20.19 -25.21 -29.07
C VAL A 376 21.26 -25.55 -28.02
N LYS A 377 20.88 -25.70 -26.76
CA LYS A 377 21.80 -26.10 -25.68
C LYS A 377 22.36 -27.50 -25.89
N THR A 378 21.51 -28.44 -26.31
CA THR A 378 21.90 -29.81 -26.62
C THR A 378 22.94 -29.85 -27.75
N ALA A 379 22.71 -29.10 -28.83
CA ALA A 379 23.65 -29.00 -29.95
C ALA A 379 25.00 -28.39 -29.53
N LEU A 380 24.98 -27.36 -28.69
CA LEU A 380 26.19 -26.75 -28.12
C LEU A 380 26.96 -27.77 -27.26
N ASP A 381 26.27 -28.53 -26.42
CA ASP A 381 26.89 -29.56 -25.59
C ASP A 381 27.56 -30.65 -26.42
N GLU A 382 26.97 -31.04 -27.54
CA GLU A 382 27.58 -32.00 -28.47
C GLU A 382 28.85 -31.45 -29.12
N GLU A 383 28.83 -30.19 -29.55
CA GLU A 383 29.96 -29.53 -30.19
C GLU A 383 31.15 -29.25 -29.25
N LEU A 384 30.89 -29.24 -27.95
CA LEU A 384 31.89 -29.03 -26.90
C LEU A 384 32.42 -30.35 -26.31
N LYS A 385 31.96 -31.52 -26.80
CA LYS A 385 32.52 -32.83 -26.43
C LYS A 385 33.95 -32.97 -26.97
N GLY A 386 34.94 -32.65 -26.14
CA GLY A 386 36.36 -32.80 -26.45
C GLY A 386 37.27 -32.08 -25.45
N ASN A 387 38.59 -32.20 -25.62
CA ASN A 387 39.56 -31.42 -24.85
C ASN A 387 39.75 -30.04 -25.50
N LEU A 388 38.75 -29.17 -25.38
CA LEU A 388 38.82 -27.79 -25.81
C LEU A 388 39.42 -26.91 -24.71
N THR A 389 40.16 -25.88 -25.11
CA THR A 389 40.60 -24.81 -24.23
C THR A 389 39.45 -23.85 -23.92
N THR A 390 39.57 -23.06 -22.84
CA THR A 390 38.57 -22.06 -22.46
C THR A 390 38.28 -21.07 -23.59
N ASP A 391 39.29 -20.64 -24.34
CA ASP A 391 39.12 -19.69 -25.44
C ASP A 391 38.36 -20.31 -26.63
N GLU A 392 38.61 -21.59 -26.92
CA GLU A 392 37.87 -22.33 -27.95
C GLU A 392 36.41 -22.55 -27.56
N VAL A 393 36.15 -22.83 -26.27
CA VAL A 393 34.78 -22.92 -25.74
C VAL A 393 34.07 -21.58 -25.90
N ASN A 394 34.68 -20.48 -25.44
CA ASN A 394 34.08 -19.14 -25.53
C ASN A 394 33.80 -18.72 -26.97
N ALA A 395 34.76 -18.95 -27.89
CA ALA A 395 34.57 -18.62 -29.30
C ALA A 395 33.41 -19.41 -29.93
N LYS A 396 33.23 -20.69 -29.56
CA LYS A 396 32.10 -21.51 -30.01
C LYS A 396 30.78 -21.02 -29.41
N VAL A 397 30.75 -20.74 -28.11
CA VAL A 397 29.60 -20.21 -27.37
C VAL A 397 29.11 -18.89 -27.98
N ASP A 398 30.01 -17.99 -28.36
CA ASP A 398 29.67 -16.73 -29.04
C ASP A 398 28.98 -16.96 -30.40
N THR A 399 29.36 -18.01 -31.14
CA THR A 399 28.70 -18.33 -32.44
C THR A 399 27.24 -18.76 -32.30
N TYR A 400 26.83 -19.18 -31.09
CA TYR A 400 25.45 -19.59 -30.80
C TYR A 400 24.54 -18.41 -30.48
N ALA A 401 25.06 -17.19 -30.34
CA ALA A 401 24.23 -16.01 -30.08
C ALA A 401 23.17 -15.78 -31.18
N THR A 402 23.50 -16.10 -32.44
CA THR A 402 22.55 -15.97 -33.58
C THR A 402 21.39 -16.95 -33.52
N LYS A 403 21.43 -17.94 -32.61
CA LYS A 403 20.36 -18.90 -32.36
C LYS A 403 19.49 -18.52 -31.16
N ILE A 404 19.75 -17.38 -30.52
CA ILE A 404 18.94 -16.87 -29.41
C ILE A 404 17.68 -16.20 -29.96
N VAL A 405 16.56 -16.48 -29.30
CA VAL A 405 15.26 -15.87 -29.54
C VAL A 405 14.85 -15.16 -28.26
N ALA A 406 14.55 -13.86 -28.36
CA ALA A 406 14.06 -13.07 -27.24
C ALA A 406 12.54 -12.87 -27.38
N THR A 407 11.78 -13.34 -26.40
CA THR A 407 10.32 -13.22 -26.39
C THR A 407 9.87 -12.23 -25.32
N ASP A 408 8.84 -11.42 -25.58
CA ASP A 408 8.21 -10.62 -24.52
C ASP A 408 7.45 -11.53 -23.53
N LEU A 409 8.01 -11.70 -22.34
CA LEU A 409 7.56 -12.62 -21.30
C LEU A 409 6.38 -12.08 -20.48
N ARG A 410 5.88 -10.87 -20.78
CA ARG A 410 4.79 -10.20 -20.03
C ARG A 410 3.38 -10.64 -20.44
N SER A 411 3.26 -11.76 -21.15
CA SER A 411 1.95 -12.34 -21.53
C SER A 411 1.06 -12.58 -20.30
N SER A 412 1.64 -13.02 -19.17
CA SER A 412 0.89 -13.23 -17.93
C SER A 412 0.44 -11.93 -17.25
N TRP A 413 1.11 -10.80 -17.49
CA TRP A 413 0.65 -9.48 -17.00
C TRP A 413 -0.59 -9.01 -17.76
N VAL A 414 -0.64 -9.26 -19.07
CA VAL A 414 -1.83 -9.00 -19.88
C VAL A 414 -3.00 -9.86 -19.39
N GLN A 415 -2.74 -11.14 -19.12
CA GLN A 415 -3.76 -12.05 -18.56
C GLN A 415 -4.23 -11.60 -17.16
N ALA A 416 -3.37 -10.92 -16.40
CA ALA A 416 -3.64 -10.33 -15.07
C ALA A 416 -4.29 -8.95 -15.09
N GLY A 417 -4.60 -8.40 -16.26
CA GLY A 417 -5.21 -7.07 -16.34
C GLY A 417 -4.29 -5.95 -15.85
N TYR A 418 -2.97 -6.14 -15.90
CA TYR A 418 -1.99 -5.11 -15.50
C TYR A 418 -1.89 -3.95 -16.51
N GLY A 419 -2.66 -3.99 -17.59
CA GLY A 419 -2.67 -2.96 -18.62
C GLY A 419 -4.06 -2.73 -19.20
N LEU A 420 -4.21 -1.60 -19.89
CA LEU A 420 -5.42 -1.20 -20.58
C LEU A 420 -5.31 -1.55 -22.06
N TYR A 421 -6.33 -2.21 -22.61
CA TYR A 421 -6.38 -2.47 -24.05
C TYR A 421 -6.81 -1.20 -24.81
N LYS A 422 -5.88 -0.63 -25.58
CA LYS A 422 -6.08 0.57 -26.40
C LYS A 422 -5.54 0.34 -27.81
N ASN A 423 -6.29 0.74 -28.83
CA ASN A 423 -5.85 0.74 -30.22
C ASN A 423 -5.28 -0.61 -30.74
N GLY A 424 -5.82 -1.74 -30.26
CA GLY A 424 -5.37 -3.06 -30.70
C GLY A 424 -4.17 -3.62 -29.92
N LYS A 425 -3.71 -2.93 -28.89
CA LYS A 425 -2.57 -3.34 -28.05
C LYS A 425 -2.89 -3.15 -26.57
N VAL A 426 -2.10 -3.77 -25.69
CA VAL A 426 -2.21 -3.57 -24.23
C VAL A 426 -1.11 -2.61 -23.80
N GLU A 427 -1.50 -1.52 -23.15
CA GLU A 427 -0.60 -0.55 -22.52
C GLU A 427 -0.61 -0.77 -21.01
N PHE A 428 0.55 -1.10 -20.44
CA PHE A 428 0.70 -1.24 -19.00
C PHE A 428 0.59 0.13 -18.31
N THR A 429 -0.01 0.14 -17.12
CA THR A 429 -0.09 1.35 -16.30
C THR A 429 1.28 1.68 -15.69
N ASP A 430 1.44 2.91 -15.18
CA ASP A 430 2.68 3.37 -14.53
C ASP A 430 3.05 2.55 -13.28
N LYS A 431 2.14 1.71 -12.77
CA LYS A 431 2.42 0.76 -11.69
C LYS A 431 3.34 -0.39 -12.11
N TYR A 432 3.39 -0.71 -13.40
CA TYR A 432 4.02 -1.94 -13.91
C TYR A 432 5.16 -1.68 -14.89
N VAL A 433 5.41 -0.43 -15.27
CA VAL A 433 6.47 -0.04 -16.20
C VAL A 433 7.03 1.30 -15.75
N TYR A 434 8.35 1.42 -15.69
CA TYR A 434 9.02 2.65 -15.25
C TYR A 434 9.03 3.73 -16.34
N THR A 435 9.04 3.33 -17.62
CA THR A 435 9.17 4.26 -18.75
C THR A 435 8.21 3.99 -19.91
N ASP A 436 8.00 5.00 -20.77
CA ASP A 436 7.15 4.85 -21.95
C ASP A 436 7.69 3.87 -23.01
N VAL A 437 9.00 3.58 -23.01
CA VAL A 437 9.68 2.89 -24.12
C VAL A 437 9.20 1.45 -24.30
N LEU A 438 8.84 0.78 -23.20
CA LEU A 438 8.34 -0.59 -23.17
C LEU A 438 6.93 -0.69 -22.57
N ARG A 439 6.19 0.42 -22.52
CA ARG A 439 4.82 0.49 -21.97
C ARG A 439 3.84 -0.44 -22.67
N THR A 440 4.02 -0.65 -23.96
CA THR A 440 3.12 -1.50 -24.75
C THR A 440 3.64 -2.94 -24.77
N PHE A 441 2.73 -3.89 -24.54
CA PHE A 441 3.02 -5.31 -24.74
C PHE A 441 3.32 -5.60 -26.21
N ASP A 442 4.46 -6.22 -26.48
CA ASP A 442 4.83 -6.64 -27.84
C ASP A 442 4.42 -8.10 -28.05
N GLY A 443 3.18 -8.31 -28.47
CA GLY A 443 2.65 -9.64 -28.68
C GLY A 443 1.30 -9.68 -29.38
N THR A 444 0.72 -10.86 -29.43
CA THR A 444 -0.58 -11.15 -30.02
C THR A 444 -1.57 -11.60 -28.95
N ILE A 445 -2.85 -11.34 -29.23
CA ILE A 445 -3.99 -11.77 -28.40
C ILE A 445 -4.98 -12.42 -29.36
N GLU A 446 -5.20 -13.73 -29.23
CA GLU A 446 -6.11 -14.46 -30.11
C GLU A 446 -7.57 -14.08 -29.88
N LYS A 447 -7.98 -13.93 -28.61
CA LYS A 447 -9.36 -13.65 -28.24
C LYS A 447 -9.48 -12.86 -26.95
N MET A 448 -10.43 -11.93 -26.92
CA MET A 448 -10.86 -11.21 -25.73
C MET A 448 -12.28 -11.66 -25.35
N ALA A 449 -12.53 -11.88 -24.06
CA ALA A 449 -13.87 -12.08 -23.53
C ALA A 449 -14.13 -11.10 -22.39
N TYR A 450 -15.39 -10.74 -22.23
CA TYR A 450 -15.86 -9.95 -21.11
C TYR A 450 -16.69 -10.85 -20.21
N HIS A 451 -16.45 -10.77 -18.92
CA HIS A 451 -17.26 -11.42 -17.90
C HIS A 451 -17.31 -10.49 -16.69
N THR A 452 -18.27 -10.75 -15.81
CA THR A 452 -18.35 -10.01 -14.57
C THR A 452 -17.58 -10.80 -13.52
N GLU A 453 -16.65 -10.13 -12.81
CA GLU A 453 -15.95 -10.68 -11.66
C GLU A 453 -16.37 -9.91 -10.43
N GLU A 454 -16.39 -10.57 -9.29
CA GLU A 454 -16.55 -9.93 -8.00
C GLU A 454 -15.16 -9.50 -7.50
N ASN A 455 -14.95 -8.21 -7.20
CA ASN A 455 -13.68 -7.78 -6.60
C ASN A 455 -13.52 -8.28 -5.16
N ALA A 456 -12.37 -8.03 -4.55
CA ALA A 456 -12.11 -8.34 -3.14
C ALA A 456 -13.12 -7.67 -2.18
N ASP A 457 -13.83 -6.66 -2.67
CA ASP A 457 -14.87 -5.92 -1.99
C ASP A 457 -16.28 -6.31 -2.47
N GLY A 458 -16.50 -7.46 -3.11
CA GLY A 458 -17.86 -7.93 -3.41
C GLY A 458 -18.60 -7.25 -4.58
N GLN A 459 -17.94 -6.37 -5.34
CA GLN A 459 -18.55 -5.63 -6.45
C GLN A 459 -18.37 -6.34 -7.78
N GLU A 460 -19.47 -6.49 -8.53
CA GLU A 460 -19.47 -6.91 -9.94
C GLU A 460 -18.70 -5.90 -10.83
N ILE A 461 -17.43 -6.19 -11.09
CA ILE A 461 -16.61 -5.49 -12.09
C ILE A 461 -16.70 -6.21 -13.43
N LEU A 462 -16.87 -5.43 -14.51
CA LEU A 462 -16.68 -5.96 -15.87
C LEU A 462 -15.18 -6.26 -16.08
N SER A 463 -14.81 -7.52 -15.94
CA SER A 463 -13.46 -8.02 -16.17
C SER A 463 -13.27 -8.46 -17.62
N ILE A 464 -12.04 -8.29 -18.11
CA ILE A 464 -11.64 -8.66 -19.46
C ILE A 464 -10.65 -9.82 -19.37
N THR A 465 -11.07 -11.00 -19.84
CA THR A 465 -10.14 -12.14 -20.00
C THR A 465 -9.51 -12.10 -21.39
N TYR A 466 -8.18 -12.26 -21.43
CA TYR A 466 -7.40 -12.39 -22.66
C TYR A 466 -6.95 -13.85 -22.87
N TYR A 467 -7.24 -14.41 -24.04
CA TYR A 467 -6.90 -15.78 -24.45
C TYR A 467 -5.89 -15.78 -25.59
N GLY A 468 -5.03 -16.80 -25.61
CA GLY A 468 -3.99 -16.95 -26.63
C GLY A 468 -3.03 -15.76 -26.63
N VAL A 469 -2.69 -15.25 -25.45
CA VAL A 469 -1.72 -14.16 -25.31
C VAL A 469 -0.32 -14.74 -25.49
N GLN A 470 0.40 -14.26 -26.50
CA GLN A 470 1.75 -14.71 -26.80
C GLN A 470 2.63 -13.49 -27.12
N GLY A 471 3.81 -13.43 -26.49
CA GLY A 471 4.83 -12.43 -26.82
C GLY A 471 5.36 -12.64 -28.23
N ASN A 472 5.76 -11.56 -28.88
CA ASN A 472 6.46 -11.63 -30.15
C ASN A 472 7.92 -12.02 -29.92
N ASP A 473 8.43 -12.82 -30.86
CA ASP A 473 9.83 -13.24 -30.89
C ASP A 473 10.68 -12.22 -31.66
N LEU A 474 11.83 -11.89 -31.08
CA LEU A 474 12.91 -11.16 -31.72
C LEU A 474 14.07 -12.12 -31.93
N ASP A 475 14.55 -12.22 -33.18
CA ASP A 475 15.83 -12.86 -33.44
C ASP A 475 16.97 -12.06 -32.82
N TYR A 476 18.17 -12.66 -32.79
CA TYR A 476 19.36 -12.03 -32.22
C TYR A 476 19.67 -10.63 -32.78
N ASP A 477 19.51 -10.42 -34.09
CA ASP A 477 19.82 -9.13 -34.73
C ASP A 477 18.80 -8.05 -34.36
N ALA A 478 17.51 -8.41 -34.31
CA ALA A 478 16.45 -7.53 -33.84
C ALA A 478 16.59 -7.21 -32.35
N PHE A 479 16.87 -8.22 -31.51
CA PHE A 479 17.01 -8.04 -30.07
C PHE A 479 18.21 -7.14 -29.70
N ARG A 480 19.40 -7.38 -30.27
CA ARG A 480 20.58 -6.56 -29.95
C ARG A 480 20.43 -5.10 -30.38
N LYS A 481 19.62 -4.83 -31.40
CA LYS A 481 19.24 -3.46 -31.81
C LYS A 481 18.23 -2.89 -30.81
N ARG A 482 17.18 -3.63 -30.48
CA ARG A 482 16.14 -3.20 -29.53
C ARG A 482 16.71 -2.91 -28.14
N ALA A 483 17.59 -3.78 -27.63
CA ALA A 483 18.27 -3.58 -26.35
C ALA A 483 19.11 -2.29 -26.34
N ALA A 484 19.84 -2.00 -27.43
CA ALA A 484 20.58 -0.75 -27.55
C ALA A 484 19.67 0.48 -27.51
N GLU A 485 18.54 0.44 -28.23
CA GLU A 485 17.58 1.55 -28.27
C GLU A 485 16.98 1.82 -26.89
N VAL A 486 16.55 0.76 -26.20
CA VAL A 486 15.95 0.85 -24.87
C VAL A 486 16.96 1.40 -23.85
N ILE A 487 18.14 0.79 -23.73
CA ILE A 487 19.14 1.19 -22.73
C ILE A 487 19.54 2.66 -22.90
N ASN A 488 19.80 3.08 -24.15
CA ASN A 488 20.24 4.45 -24.43
C ASN A 488 19.08 5.46 -24.53
N GLY A 489 17.83 5.01 -24.62
CA GLY A 489 16.68 5.88 -24.86
C GLY A 489 16.75 6.57 -26.24
N ASP A 490 17.36 5.93 -27.23
CA ASP A 490 17.61 6.47 -28.57
C ASP A 490 17.27 5.43 -29.63
N GLU A 491 16.22 5.67 -30.42
CA GLU A 491 15.80 4.80 -31.54
C GLU A 491 16.90 4.59 -32.59
N ASN A 492 17.89 5.49 -32.66
CA ASN A 492 19.01 5.42 -33.60
C ASN A 492 20.26 4.73 -33.00
N ALA A 493 20.19 4.22 -31.77
CA ALA A 493 21.32 3.55 -31.12
C ALA A 493 21.88 2.40 -31.95
N THR A 494 23.21 2.29 -32.02
CA THR A 494 23.85 1.20 -32.78
C THR A 494 23.62 -0.13 -32.08
N ALA A 495 23.29 -1.15 -32.86
CA ALA A 495 23.09 -2.52 -32.38
C ALA A 495 24.28 -3.01 -31.55
N LEU A 496 23.99 -3.70 -30.44
CA LEU A 496 25.05 -4.21 -29.56
C LEU A 496 25.88 -5.29 -30.27
N GLU A 497 27.16 -5.33 -29.93
CA GLU A 497 28.11 -6.35 -30.35
C GLU A 497 28.50 -7.20 -29.14
N LEU A 498 28.66 -8.51 -29.36
CA LEU A 498 29.15 -9.39 -28.32
C LEU A 498 30.53 -8.94 -27.85
N ASN A 499 30.70 -9.03 -26.55
CA ASN A 499 31.95 -8.79 -25.88
C ASN A 499 32.51 -7.36 -25.98
N THR A 500 31.70 -6.41 -26.47
CA THR A 500 32.03 -4.98 -26.53
C THR A 500 31.49 -4.23 -25.30
N ASN A 501 32.32 -3.36 -24.72
CA ASN A 501 31.89 -2.48 -23.63
C ASN A 501 31.27 -1.21 -24.20
N TYR A 502 30.12 -0.85 -23.66
CA TYR A 502 29.40 0.38 -23.95
C TYR A 502 29.23 1.19 -22.67
N THR A 503 28.94 2.48 -22.82
CA THR A 503 28.63 3.37 -21.69
C THR A 503 27.46 4.27 -22.07
N VAL A 504 26.49 4.40 -21.16
CA VAL A 504 25.39 5.34 -21.31
C VAL A 504 25.91 6.77 -21.22
N ALA A 505 25.54 7.61 -22.18
CA ALA A 505 25.97 9.02 -22.19
C ALA A 505 25.51 9.76 -20.93
N ASN A 506 26.40 10.59 -20.37
CA ASN A 506 26.15 11.45 -19.20
C ASN A 506 25.72 10.73 -17.90
N TYR A 507 25.85 9.40 -17.82
CA TYR A 507 25.35 8.61 -16.69
C TYR A 507 25.85 9.08 -15.32
N THR A 508 27.11 9.51 -15.21
CA THR A 508 27.71 9.96 -13.93
C THR A 508 27.57 11.46 -13.69
N THR A 509 27.11 12.23 -14.67
CA THR A 509 27.10 13.70 -14.63
C THR A 509 25.69 14.30 -14.65
N ASP A 510 24.67 13.49 -14.96
CA ASP A 510 23.28 13.90 -15.10
C ASP A 510 22.37 12.89 -14.37
N ALA A 511 21.68 13.36 -13.33
CA ALA A 511 20.83 12.54 -12.47
C ALA A 511 19.61 11.97 -13.24
N ASP A 512 19.05 12.73 -14.18
CA ASP A 512 17.90 12.29 -14.98
C ASP A 512 18.35 11.24 -16.01
N ALA A 513 19.51 11.44 -16.63
CA ALA A 513 20.11 10.44 -17.52
C ALA A 513 20.39 9.13 -16.78
N LYS A 514 20.91 9.22 -15.54
CA LYS A 514 21.16 8.08 -14.66
C LYS A 514 19.88 7.33 -14.30
N LYS A 515 18.87 8.05 -13.80
CA LYS A 515 17.56 7.51 -13.41
C LYS A 515 16.90 6.82 -14.60
N GLY A 516 16.75 7.53 -15.72
CA GLY A 516 16.10 6.99 -16.91
C GLY A 516 16.82 5.76 -17.48
N ALA A 517 18.15 5.70 -17.43
CA ALA A 517 18.88 4.52 -17.89
C ALA A 517 18.68 3.29 -17.00
N LYS A 518 18.60 3.47 -15.68
CA LYS A 518 18.26 2.37 -14.75
C LYS A 518 16.83 1.88 -15.00
N GLU A 519 15.87 2.79 -15.07
CA GLU A 519 14.46 2.49 -15.31
C GLU A 519 14.24 1.75 -16.63
N ARG A 520 14.84 2.21 -17.74
CA ARG A 520 14.76 1.52 -19.03
C ARG A 520 15.41 0.13 -19.01
N PHE A 521 16.50 -0.05 -18.26
CA PHE A 521 17.12 -1.37 -18.10
C PHE A 521 16.23 -2.33 -17.30
N GLU A 522 15.57 -1.84 -16.23
CA GLU A 522 14.59 -2.64 -15.48
C GLU A 522 13.38 -3.00 -16.35
N ASP A 523 12.82 -2.07 -17.12
CA ASP A 523 11.75 -2.38 -18.07
C ASP A 523 12.15 -3.48 -19.07
N LEU A 524 13.39 -3.41 -19.59
CA LEU A 524 13.94 -4.43 -20.49
C LEU A 524 14.04 -5.80 -19.79
N LYS A 525 14.45 -5.84 -18.52
CA LYS A 525 14.51 -7.05 -17.70
C LYS A 525 13.14 -7.67 -17.50
N PHE A 526 12.16 -6.88 -17.07
CA PHE A 526 10.81 -7.39 -16.88
C PHE A 526 10.22 -7.94 -18.17
N ALA A 527 10.47 -7.27 -19.30
CA ALA A 527 10.02 -7.68 -20.61
C ALA A 527 10.66 -8.98 -21.11
N TYR A 528 11.99 -9.15 -21.03
CA TYR A 528 12.67 -10.23 -21.75
C TYR A 528 13.55 -11.17 -20.88
N SER A 529 13.80 -10.89 -19.60
CA SER A 529 14.78 -11.66 -18.80
C SER A 529 14.19 -12.95 -18.24
N GLU A 530 14.82 -14.09 -18.47
CA GLU A 530 14.43 -15.38 -17.89
C GLU A 530 15.05 -15.65 -16.52
N ASP A 531 15.82 -14.70 -15.98
CA ASP A 531 16.27 -14.69 -14.57
C ASP A 531 15.46 -13.66 -13.78
N GLU A 532 14.52 -14.15 -12.96
CA GLU A 532 13.69 -13.33 -12.07
C GLU A 532 14.38 -13.01 -10.74
N GLY A 533 15.51 -13.67 -10.41
CA GLY A 533 16.23 -13.50 -9.14
C GLY A 533 16.86 -12.11 -8.97
N ASN A 534 17.02 -11.36 -10.06
CA ASN A 534 17.53 -9.98 -10.04
C ASN A 534 16.41 -8.93 -10.05
N PHE A 535 15.14 -9.32 -10.10
CA PHE A 535 14.04 -8.37 -10.13
C PHE A 535 13.89 -7.66 -8.79
N ASN A 536 13.54 -6.38 -8.82
CA ASN A 536 13.32 -5.54 -7.63
C ASN A 536 14.53 -5.38 -6.70
N ASN A 537 15.73 -5.79 -7.12
CA ASN A 537 16.96 -5.53 -6.38
C ASN A 537 17.36 -4.06 -6.54
N TYR A 538 17.46 -3.33 -5.42
CA TYR A 538 17.65 -1.87 -5.38
C TYR A 538 18.75 -1.34 -6.33
N LEU A 539 19.94 -1.95 -6.32
CA LEU A 539 21.04 -1.61 -7.24
C LEU A 539 21.45 -2.78 -8.15
N GLY A 540 20.79 -3.93 -8.05
CA GLY A 540 21.22 -5.18 -8.69
C GLY A 540 22.13 -6.04 -7.79
N TYR A 541 22.86 -6.97 -8.40
CA TYR A 541 23.77 -7.88 -7.70
C TYR A 541 25.08 -7.19 -7.32
N LEU A 542 25.65 -7.57 -6.18
CA LEU A 542 26.99 -7.14 -5.80
C LEU A 542 28.04 -7.91 -6.60
N TYR A 543 28.91 -7.20 -7.33
CA TYR A 543 30.18 -7.72 -7.80
C TYR A 543 31.27 -7.45 -6.77
N SER A 544 31.97 -8.52 -6.39
CA SER A 544 33.13 -8.52 -5.52
C SER A 544 34.38 -8.98 -6.28
N PRO A 545 35.51 -8.27 -6.17
CA PRO A 545 36.77 -8.72 -6.74
C PRO A 545 37.37 -9.94 -6.02
N TYR A 546 36.80 -10.35 -4.87
CA TYR A 546 37.30 -11.46 -4.05
C TYR A 546 36.44 -12.71 -4.14
N THR A 547 35.11 -12.58 -4.23
CA THR A 547 34.18 -13.70 -4.10
C THR A 547 33.35 -13.98 -5.35
N SER A 548 33.14 -13.01 -6.26
CA SER A 548 32.26 -13.20 -7.43
C SER A 548 32.71 -14.28 -8.39
N ASP A 549 34.03 -14.48 -8.58
CA ASP A 549 34.57 -15.56 -9.44
C ASP A 549 34.19 -16.97 -8.95
N THR A 550 33.77 -17.09 -7.68
CA THR A 550 33.31 -18.36 -7.06
C THR A 550 31.81 -18.42 -6.82
N GLN A 551 31.14 -17.27 -6.69
CA GLN A 551 29.71 -17.17 -6.43
C GLN A 551 28.87 -17.18 -7.71
N TYR A 552 29.42 -16.68 -8.82
CA TYR A 552 28.71 -16.55 -10.08
C TYR A 552 29.34 -17.40 -11.19
N VAL A 553 28.61 -17.53 -12.29
CA VAL A 553 29.16 -18.10 -13.52
C VAL A 553 30.36 -17.26 -13.97
N LYS A 554 31.43 -17.94 -14.40
CA LYS A 554 32.71 -17.28 -14.74
C LYS A 554 32.57 -16.21 -15.81
N ALA A 555 31.74 -16.45 -16.84
CA ALA A 555 31.48 -15.46 -17.89
C ALA A 555 30.82 -14.19 -17.32
N PHE A 556 29.86 -14.36 -16.40
CA PHE A 556 29.20 -13.25 -15.70
C PHE A 556 30.18 -12.49 -14.82
N ALA A 557 30.92 -13.17 -13.93
CA ALA A 557 31.90 -12.51 -13.06
C ALA A 557 32.97 -11.73 -13.87
N LYS A 558 33.44 -12.30 -14.99
CA LYS A 558 34.34 -11.61 -15.92
C LYS A 558 33.71 -10.37 -16.54
N ALA A 559 32.47 -10.47 -17.04
CA ALA A 559 31.78 -9.34 -17.64
C ALA A 559 31.51 -8.23 -16.61
N SER A 560 31.07 -8.59 -15.40
CA SER A 560 30.89 -7.67 -14.27
C SER A 560 32.19 -6.94 -13.93
N LYS A 561 33.31 -7.66 -13.87
CA LYS A 561 34.64 -7.06 -13.67
C LYS A 561 35.00 -6.04 -14.73
N GLU A 562 34.73 -6.35 -16.01
CA GLU A 562 35.03 -5.46 -17.13
C GLU A 562 34.18 -4.19 -17.12
N VAL A 563 32.86 -4.30 -16.89
CA VAL A 563 32.00 -3.11 -16.79
C VAL A 563 32.33 -2.28 -15.55
N THR A 564 32.69 -2.94 -14.43
CA THR A 564 33.17 -2.26 -13.21
C THR A 564 34.42 -1.44 -13.48
N ALA A 565 35.37 -1.98 -14.23
CA ALA A 565 36.60 -1.27 -14.58
C ALA A 565 36.35 -0.06 -15.51
N ASN A 566 35.24 -0.06 -16.26
CA ASN A 566 34.84 1.05 -17.13
C ASN A 566 33.97 2.10 -16.43
N GLY A 567 33.42 1.78 -15.25
CA GLY A 567 32.68 2.70 -14.38
C GLY A 567 31.16 2.52 -14.41
N ALA A 568 30.47 3.28 -13.56
CA ALA A 568 29.02 3.28 -13.50
C ALA A 568 28.42 3.76 -14.82
N GLY A 569 27.35 3.11 -15.27
CA GLY A 569 26.73 3.34 -16.57
C GLY A 569 27.29 2.48 -17.70
N SER A 570 28.36 1.71 -17.44
CA SER A 570 28.90 0.77 -18.43
C SER A 570 28.09 -0.51 -18.50
N TYR A 571 27.89 -1.03 -19.72
CA TYR A 571 27.19 -2.29 -19.97
C TYR A 571 27.86 -3.10 -21.06
N LYS A 572 27.57 -4.40 -21.05
CA LYS A 572 28.16 -5.36 -21.97
C LYS A 572 27.19 -6.50 -22.26
N MET A 573 27.09 -6.88 -23.53
CA MET A 573 26.40 -8.09 -23.98
C MET A 573 27.41 -9.22 -24.18
N PHE A 574 27.12 -10.42 -23.67
CA PHE A 574 28.01 -11.57 -23.77
C PHE A 574 27.24 -12.88 -23.71
N MET A 575 27.85 -13.98 -24.17
CA MET A 575 27.30 -15.32 -24.04
C MET A 575 27.94 -16.06 -22.86
N SER A 576 27.16 -16.87 -22.15
CA SER A 576 27.65 -17.89 -21.22
C SER A 576 27.33 -19.27 -21.74
N TYR A 577 28.21 -20.24 -21.47
CA TYR A 577 27.94 -21.64 -21.83
C TYR A 577 26.76 -22.19 -21.03
N GLU A 578 26.67 -21.80 -19.76
CA GLU A 578 25.73 -22.35 -18.79
C GLU A 578 24.29 -21.97 -19.10
N TYR A 579 24.05 -20.73 -19.54
CA TYR A 579 22.69 -20.19 -19.62
C TYR A 579 22.31 -19.63 -20.98
N GLY A 580 23.14 -18.80 -21.63
CA GLY A 580 22.75 -18.16 -22.89
C GLY A 580 23.29 -16.74 -23.04
N LEU A 581 22.47 -15.84 -23.58
CA LEU A 581 22.81 -14.44 -23.82
C LEU A 581 22.56 -13.61 -22.55
N HIS A 582 23.55 -12.83 -22.16
CA HIS A 582 23.47 -11.93 -21.01
C HIS A 582 23.71 -10.48 -21.43
N ILE A 583 23.06 -9.56 -20.71
CA ILE A 583 23.50 -8.16 -20.64
C ILE A 583 23.75 -7.84 -19.17
N VAL A 584 24.93 -7.33 -18.87
CA VAL A 584 25.28 -6.81 -17.54
C VAL A 584 25.44 -5.30 -17.61
N PHE A 585 24.87 -4.60 -16.65
CA PHE A 585 24.87 -3.14 -16.54
C PHE A 585 25.38 -2.72 -15.16
N CYS A 586 26.50 -2.00 -15.13
CA CYS A 586 27.04 -1.44 -13.90
C CYS A 586 26.19 -0.24 -13.46
N THR A 587 25.36 -0.42 -12.45
CA THR A 587 24.47 0.63 -11.95
C THR A 587 25.22 1.62 -11.08
N GLU A 588 26.14 1.15 -10.24
CA GLU A 588 26.92 1.97 -9.32
C GLU A 588 28.30 1.36 -9.05
N ILE A 589 29.31 2.20 -8.86
CA ILE A 589 30.58 1.79 -8.27
C ILE A 589 30.47 2.01 -6.77
N ALA A 590 30.73 0.96 -5.97
CA ALA A 590 30.37 0.99 -4.55
C ALA A 590 31.07 2.11 -3.77
N ILE A 591 32.35 2.40 -4.06
CA ILE A 591 33.09 3.45 -3.36
C ILE A 591 32.66 4.87 -3.75
N ASP A 592 32.08 5.04 -4.93
CA ASP A 592 31.58 6.33 -5.42
C ASP A 592 30.14 6.59 -4.94
N PHE A 593 29.48 5.55 -4.41
CA PHE A 593 28.10 5.59 -3.95
C PHE A 593 28.05 5.79 -2.44
N PHE A 594 27.19 6.71 -1.96
CA PHE A 594 27.09 7.11 -0.55
C PHE A 594 28.34 7.68 0.11
N THR A 595 29.36 8.09 -0.65
CA THR A 595 30.55 8.75 -0.10
C THR A 595 30.58 10.23 -0.42
N TYR A 596 30.99 11.02 0.57
CA TYR A 596 31.13 12.47 0.47
C TYR A 596 32.49 12.91 0.98
N ALA A 597 33.15 13.81 0.24
CA ALA A 597 34.47 14.33 0.58
C ALA A 597 34.43 15.45 1.63
N SER A 598 33.31 16.17 1.72
CA SER A 598 33.12 17.26 2.68
C SER A 598 31.65 17.46 3.07
N GLU A 599 31.43 18.18 4.18
CA GLU A 599 30.10 18.63 4.61
C GLU A 599 29.40 19.46 3.53
N SER A 600 30.16 20.25 2.77
CA SER A 600 29.62 21.09 1.69
C SER A 600 29.06 20.25 0.54
N ASP A 601 29.75 19.18 0.16
CA ASP A 601 29.31 18.29 -0.93
C ASP A 601 28.07 17.49 -0.51
N PHE A 602 28.09 16.96 0.72
CA PHE A 602 26.93 16.29 1.32
C PHE A 602 25.72 17.24 1.39
N GLY A 603 25.93 18.47 1.83
CA GLY A 603 24.89 19.48 1.96
C GLY A 603 24.25 19.90 0.63
N ALA A 604 25.02 19.91 -0.47
CA ALA A 604 24.52 20.26 -1.79
C ALA A 604 23.51 19.23 -2.35
N ASP A 605 23.69 17.96 -1.97
CA ASP A 605 22.87 16.85 -2.45
C ASP A 605 21.61 16.60 -1.60
N LEU A 606 21.47 17.22 -0.42
CA LEU A 606 20.37 16.94 0.52
C LEU A 606 18.96 17.16 -0.04
N GLU A 607 18.81 18.02 -1.05
CA GLU A 607 17.54 18.34 -1.70
C GLU A 607 17.46 17.80 -3.13
N VAL A 608 18.48 17.08 -3.61
CA VAL A 608 18.51 16.52 -4.95
C VAL A 608 18.01 15.08 -4.88
N GLU A 609 16.76 14.86 -5.29
CA GLU A 609 16.12 13.55 -5.26
C GLU A 609 16.95 12.48 -5.97
N GLY A 610 17.01 11.28 -5.39
CA GLY A 610 17.79 10.16 -5.92
C GLY A 610 19.28 10.19 -5.57
N THR A 611 19.80 11.28 -4.98
CA THR A 611 21.17 11.28 -4.44
C THR A 611 21.29 10.51 -3.12
N ALA A 612 22.52 10.16 -2.79
CA ALA A 612 22.88 9.50 -1.55
C ALA A 612 22.49 10.31 -0.31
N ALA A 613 22.80 11.61 -0.27
CA ALA A 613 22.48 12.49 0.85
C ALA A 613 20.97 12.69 1.01
N TYR A 614 20.23 12.84 -0.09
CA TYR A 614 18.76 12.91 -0.05
C TYR A 614 18.16 11.65 0.59
N ASN A 615 18.55 10.46 0.13
CA ASN A 615 18.05 9.20 0.69
C ASN A 615 18.46 9.03 2.17
N PHE A 616 19.69 9.43 2.52
CA PHE A 616 20.16 9.42 3.90
C PHE A 616 19.33 10.35 4.80
N LYS A 617 19.04 11.58 4.35
CA LYS A 617 18.15 12.53 5.05
C LYS A 617 16.75 11.95 5.19
N LYS A 618 16.15 11.44 4.12
CA LYS A 618 14.81 10.83 4.11
C LYS A 618 14.72 9.70 5.13
N ALA A 619 15.63 8.73 5.07
CA ALA A 619 15.64 7.59 5.99
C ALA A 619 15.84 7.97 7.47
N ASN A 620 16.70 8.95 7.76
CA ASN A 620 16.90 9.41 9.13
C ASN A 620 15.70 10.22 9.65
N ASN A 621 15.08 11.06 8.82
CA ASN A 621 13.85 11.76 9.18
C ASN A 621 12.70 10.77 9.41
N ASP A 622 12.49 9.81 8.51
CA ASP A 622 11.48 8.76 8.67
C ASP A 622 11.66 7.99 9.99
N LEU A 623 12.90 7.63 10.33
CA LEU A 623 13.22 6.96 11.59
C LEU A 623 12.95 7.85 12.82
N LEU A 624 13.31 9.13 12.77
CA LEU A 624 13.09 10.07 13.87
C LEU A 624 11.61 10.36 14.08
N GLU A 625 10.89 10.63 12.99
CA GLU A 625 9.45 10.85 12.97
C GLU A 625 8.72 9.63 13.55
N SER A 626 9.03 8.43 13.05
CA SER A 626 8.43 7.18 13.53
C SER A 626 8.70 6.96 15.03
N ASN A 627 9.94 7.12 15.48
CA ASN A 627 10.29 7.00 16.90
C ASN A 627 9.59 8.05 17.78
N TYR A 628 9.45 9.28 17.28
CA TYR A 628 8.75 10.35 17.99
C TYR A 628 7.26 10.04 18.13
N ILE A 629 6.60 9.68 17.03
CA ILE A 629 5.18 9.32 17.00
C ILE A 629 4.91 8.13 17.91
N SER A 630 5.68 7.04 17.80
CA SER A 630 5.49 5.86 18.67
C SER A 630 5.64 6.20 20.15
N LYS A 631 6.64 7.02 20.52
CA LYS A 631 6.82 7.45 21.91
C LYS A 631 5.66 8.30 22.41
N LEU A 632 5.15 9.20 21.56
CA LEU A 632 4.06 10.09 21.91
C LEU A 632 2.73 9.34 22.05
N ALA A 633 2.43 8.44 21.11
CA ALA A 633 1.28 7.54 21.15
C ALA A 633 1.26 6.71 22.45
N ASN A 634 2.38 6.05 22.76
CA ASN A 634 2.54 5.27 23.98
C ASN A 634 2.41 6.14 25.24
N SER A 635 2.94 7.37 25.22
CA SER A 635 2.79 8.33 26.31
C SER A 635 1.32 8.69 26.53
N TYR A 636 0.57 9.00 25.47
CA TYR A 636 -0.85 9.29 25.58
C TYR A 636 -1.64 8.10 26.13
N ILE A 637 -1.47 6.91 25.57
CA ILE A 637 -2.12 5.70 26.09
C ILE A 637 -1.77 5.48 27.56
N THR A 638 -0.49 5.52 27.92
CA THR A 638 -0.06 5.28 29.31
C THR A 638 -0.62 6.31 30.29
N ASN A 639 -0.68 7.59 29.88
CA ASN A 639 -1.14 8.67 30.75
C ASN A 639 -2.67 8.68 30.94
N TYR A 640 -3.42 8.19 29.95
CA TYR A 640 -4.89 8.26 29.96
C TYR A 640 -5.59 6.91 30.11
N ASN A 641 -4.96 5.78 29.80
CA ASN A 641 -5.55 4.46 30.01
C ASN A 641 -5.37 4.02 31.48
N ASN A 642 -6.12 4.67 32.38
CA ASN A 642 -6.19 4.36 33.80
C ASN A 642 -7.54 4.82 34.37
N ASP A 643 -7.87 4.37 35.59
CA ASP A 643 -9.16 4.64 36.27
C ASP A 643 -9.47 6.14 36.46
N SER A 644 -8.46 7.01 36.34
CA SER A 644 -8.68 8.45 36.41
C SER A 644 -9.35 8.99 35.15
N TYR A 645 -9.26 8.35 33.98
CA TYR A 645 -9.82 8.85 32.71
C TYR A 645 -10.67 7.81 31.96
N VAL A 646 -10.47 6.53 32.26
CA VAL A 646 -11.25 5.41 31.73
C VAL A 646 -12.08 4.82 32.84
N THR A 647 -13.36 4.56 32.58
CA THR A 647 -14.24 3.80 33.49
C THR A 647 -14.72 2.55 32.76
N LYS A 648 -14.28 1.36 33.17
CA LYS A 648 -14.76 0.08 32.64
C LYS A 648 -15.98 -0.40 33.45
N PHE A 649 -17.04 -0.84 32.77
CA PHE A 649 -18.27 -1.35 33.37
C PHE A 649 -18.36 -2.87 33.25
N GLU A 650 -17.44 -3.60 33.89
CA GLU A 650 -17.28 -5.08 33.78
C GLU A 650 -18.57 -5.88 33.75
N LYS A 651 -19.57 -5.51 34.56
CA LYS A 651 -20.87 -6.20 34.62
C LYS A 651 -21.63 -6.26 33.30
N THR A 652 -21.34 -5.35 32.37
CA THR A 652 -22.02 -5.22 31.07
C THR A 652 -21.44 -6.12 29.97
N TYR A 653 -20.18 -6.56 30.12
CA TYR A 653 -19.47 -7.37 29.12
C TYR A 653 -18.86 -8.67 29.67
N LYS A 654 -19.01 -8.95 30.98
CA LYS A 654 -18.51 -10.16 31.63
C LYS A 654 -19.00 -11.48 31.00
N ASP A 655 -20.09 -11.44 30.26
CA ASP A 655 -20.63 -12.60 29.54
C ASP A 655 -19.83 -12.91 28.26
N LEU A 656 -19.10 -11.92 27.73
CA LEU A 656 -18.19 -12.06 26.59
C LEU A 656 -16.77 -12.43 27.04
N ILE A 657 -16.40 -12.06 28.27
CA ILE A 657 -15.07 -12.24 28.86
C ILE A 657 -15.22 -13.12 30.11
N THR A 658 -15.22 -14.44 29.91
CA THR A 658 -15.30 -15.39 31.02
C THR A 658 -13.92 -15.56 31.66
N GLU A 659 -13.83 -15.35 32.98
CA GLU A 659 -12.65 -15.78 33.75
C GLU A 659 -12.49 -17.29 33.59
N GLU A 660 -11.33 -17.75 33.13
CA GLU A 660 -10.95 -19.15 33.29
C GLU A 660 -10.84 -19.42 34.80
N GLU A 661 -11.89 -19.99 35.39
CA GLU A 661 -11.72 -20.70 36.66
C GLU A 661 -10.81 -21.89 36.36
N GLU A 662 -9.52 -21.76 36.69
CA GLU A 662 -8.53 -22.83 36.70
C GLU A 662 -9.14 -24.07 37.40
N ALA A 663 -9.27 -25.16 36.64
CA ALA A 663 -9.63 -26.48 37.15
C ALA A 663 -8.39 -27.35 37.37
#